data_AF-A0A9N8DQN0-F1
#
_entry.id   AF-A0A9N8DQN0-F1
#
_cell.length_a   1.000
_cell.length_b   1.000
_cell.length_c   1.000
_cell.angle_alpha   90.00
_cell.angle_beta   90.00
_cell.angle_gamma   90.00
#
_symmetry.space_group_name_H-M   'P 1'
#
loop_
_entity.id
_entity.type
_entity.pdbx_description
1 polymer ?
#
loop_
_entity_poly.entity_id
_entity_poly.type
_entity_poly.pdbx_seq_one_letter_code
_entity_poly.pdbx_strand_id
1 'polypeptide(L)'
;MSPPQSPDEKLRDQDIQSLLEAGVGMIQLEDLYGPKAVHRVAEAYITSNLDPTDDKDANKKHQDRRSKLATLLFLRAPSSSLQSITKSSDVVDAVFEALVADPEDPLLMDPLLHTPLHDPVVLSSGIIVDRSTAMDPVTGKLRLHKCPYRRIPIHLPVYEVLPLQERVREWERARLERCVSVAATMVAHKQFERAEKVFTISHGFLQEHQHRLEKIGMHADLQQLQQQQQQYPTSATNSGAPKHQAREILLLALQLAQLERELPGVKDDVPRTVDIHRRLIAVAKACSTDKADLETLVMACLEDCWKRCSILLAFAGKNASDKALGIRHAFAPMIKYTTLMQLSLFDELQKLCHLDLTLAKHVEDEPSIWNCRRVLLKLLPEKERAEFLQTEGITGEEEDLYYHLLYDASLWNQEKFTDPAIGLVHFGSSSSAATRNSSDEHDDPAPTETSGLLCKVNLNPHPKGDHWIEVAFRPDNIQSPGHLNSILSQHGDGTGWEIRCAVRPRAGINFGKVFLMHNHKVERRDSGGIHVEALWTTTSKNNGKTQHNEFTNTKVPLEIGTWYHVILAYCHELGTLSLYVNGQVVRRQVTGDFVPSKGPMAQPRMGQNMQWLERRFQGWVAFAGGGYELPVNGNDFDALDDYVQKLTKARLSKLPKQPALHHPKAEDEEDTSSGVGDSISCMESMSMSSASALGFEDEHEHDDSASDHDGPEVV
;
A
#
# COMPACT_ATOMS: atom_id res chain seq x y z
N MET A 1 -42.16 12.34 11.88
CA MET A 1 -40.83 11.74 11.57
C MET A 1 -40.89 11.27 10.13
N SER A 2 -40.07 11.83 9.25
CA SER A 2 -39.97 11.36 7.86
C SER A 2 -39.35 9.95 7.84
N PRO A 3 -39.78 9.05 6.94
CA PRO A 3 -39.15 7.74 6.80
C PRO A 3 -37.65 7.88 6.49
N PRO A 4 -36.79 6.97 6.98
CA PRO A 4 -35.37 7.00 6.68
C PRO A 4 -35.15 6.90 5.17
N GLN A 5 -34.40 7.85 4.61
CA GLN A 5 -34.04 7.87 3.19
C GLN A 5 -33.30 6.59 2.81
N SER A 6 -33.55 6.09 1.60
CA SER A 6 -32.80 4.94 1.07
C SER A 6 -31.32 5.32 0.85
N PRO A 7 -30.39 4.36 0.89
CA PRO A 7 -28.96 4.61 0.62
C PRO A 7 -28.73 5.32 -0.73
N ASP A 8 -29.49 4.93 -1.77
CA ASP A 8 -29.42 5.52 -3.10
C ASP A 8 -29.90 6.97 -3.15
N GLU A 9 -30.85 7.33 -2.27
CA GLU A 9 -31.35 8.70 -2.17
C GLU A 9 -30.34 9.61 -1.48
N LYS A 10 -29.64 9.10 -0.45
CA LYS A 10 -28.54 9.83 0.20
C LYS A 10 -27.37 10.09 -0.75
N LEU A 11 -26.96 9.07 -1.50
CA LEU A 11 -25.88 9.22 -2.49
C LEU A 11 -26.27 10.25 -3.56
N ARG A 12 -27.53 10.20 -4.03
CA ARG A 12 -28.06 11.16 -4.99
C ARG A 12 -28.07 12.60 -4.44
N ASP A 13 -28.51 12.78 -3.20
CA ASP A 13 -28.53 14.10 -2.56
C ASP A 13 -27.11 14.65 -2.40
N GLN A 14 -26.15 13.80 -2.07
CA GLN A 14 -24.73 14.15 -1.98
C GLN A 14 -24.12 14.53 -3.34
N ASP A 15 -24.44 13.81 -4.41
CA ASP A 15 -23.98 14.14 -5.77
C ASP A 15 -24.55 15.50 -6.22
N ILE A 16 -25.85 15.75 -5.99
CA ILE A 16 -26.49 17.04 -6.32
C ILE A 16 -25.82 18.18 -5.55
N GLN A 17 -25.59 18.01 -4.24
CA GLN A 17 -24.91 19.01 -3.44
C GLN A 17 -23.50 19.29 -3.98
N SER A 18 -22.73 18.24 -4.25
CA SER A 18 -21.36 18.37 -4.77
C SER A 18 -21.32 19.11 -6.11
N LEU A 19 -22.29 18.88 -7.00
CA LEU A 19 -22.39 19.57 -8.29
C LEU A 19 -22.90 21.01 -8.14
N LEU A 20 -23.80 21.29 -7.19
CA LEU A 20 -24.21 22.66 -6.85
C LEU A 20 -23.01 23.48 -6.34
N GLU A 21 -22.21 22.90 -5.46
CA GLU A 21 -21.00 23.54 -4.95
C GLU A 21 -19.92 23.69 -6.03
N ALA A 22 -19.91 22.81 -7.04
CA ALA A 22 -19.14 22.98 -8.27
C ALA A 22 -19.77 24.02 -9.22
N GLY A 23 -20.82 24.75 -8.84
CA GLY A 23 -21.41 25.79 -9.68
C GLY A 23 -22.07 25.25 -10.96
N VAL A 24 -22.56 24.01 -10.96
CA VAL A 24 -23.43 23.51 -12.03
C VAL A 24 -24.78 24.21 -11.94
N GLY A 25 -25.31 24.67 -13.07
CA GLY A 25 -26.57 25.40 -13.08
C GLY A 25 -27.75 24.52 -12.65
N MET A 26 -28.70 25.09 -11.91
CA MET A 26 -29.91 24.39 -11.44
C MET A 26 -30.61 23.65 -12.58
N ILE A 27 -30.80 24.30 -13.74
CA ILE A 27 -31.46 23.69 -14.92
C ILE A 27 -30.75 22.40 -15.37
N GLN A 28 -29.41 22.41 -15.43
CA GLN A 28 -28.63 21.24 -15.82
C GLN A 28 -28.76 20.10 -14.79
N LEU A 29 -28.87 20.44 -13.50
CA LEU A 29 -29.11 19.47 -12.44
C LEU A 29 -30.54 18.92 -12.47
N GLU A 30 -31.52 19.76 -12.78
CA GLU A 30 -32.92 19.35 -12.93
C GLU A 30 -33.07 18.35 -14.08
N ASP A 31 -32.34 18.53 -15.17
CA ASP A 31 -32.25 17.58 -16.29
C ASP A 31 -31.60 16.25 -15.87
N LEU A 32 -30.62 16.29 -14.97
CA LEU A 32 -29.87 15.10 -14.49
C LEU A 32 -30.63 14.26 -13.45
N TYR A 33 -31.27 14.92 -12.48
CA TYR A 33 -31.81 14.31 -11.26
C TYR A 33 -33.32 14.51 -11.06
N GLY A 34 -33.93 15.38 -11.86
CA GLY A 34 -35.32 15.80 -11.74
C GLY A 34 -35.50 16.97 -10.75
N PRO A 35 -36.46 17.86 -11.01
CA PRO A 35 -36.59 19.14 -10.28
C PRO A 35 -36.86 18.98 -8.79
N LYS A 36 -37.65 17.96 -8.40
CA LYS A 36 -37.99 17.72 -7.00
C LYS A 36 -36.77 17.43 -6.12
N ALA A 37 -35.83 16.62 -6.62
CA ALA A 37 -34.63 16.26 -5.86
C ALA A 37 -33.69 17.47 -5.74
N VAL A 38 -33.50 18.19 -6.86
CA VAL A 38 -32.62 19.36 -6.90
C VAL A 38 -33.12 20.49 -6.01
N HIS A 39 -34.42 20.82 -6.07
CA HIS A 39 -34.97 21.86 -5.18
C HIS A 39 -34.86 21.49 -3.71
N ARG A 40 -35.10 20.23 -3.35
CA ARG A 40 -34.96 19.76 -1.96
C ARG A 40 -33.53 19.93 -1.45
N VAL A 41 -32.54 19.50 -2.23
CA VAL A 41 -31.13 19.61 -1.85
C VAL A 41 -30.67 21.06 -1.84
N ALA A 42 -31.07 21.86 -2.83
CA ALA A 42 -30.76 23.30 -2.87
C ALA A 42 -31.36 24.05 -1.67
N GLU A 43 -32.61 23.77 -1.30
CA GLU A 43 -33.26 24.35 -0.13
C GLU A 43 -32.55 23.93 1.17
N ALA A 44 -32.18 22.65 1.29
CA ALA A 44 -31.40 22.15 2.42
C ALA A 44 -30.02 22.81 2.50
N TYR A 45 -29.31 22.94 1.38
CA TYR A 45 -28.00 23.57 1.29
C TYR A 45 -28.05 25.07 1.63
N ILE A 46 -29.08 25.77 1.18
CA ILE A 46 -29.33 27.16 1.56
C ILE A 46 -29.61 27.25 3.06
N THR A 47 -30.37 26.31 3.61
CA THR A 47 -30.77 26.30 5.03
C THR A 47 -29.61 25.89 5.95
N SER A 48 -28.73 24.97 5.54
CA SER A 48 -27.60 24.49 6.35
C SER A 48 -26.45 25.49 6.40
N ASN A 49 -26.23 26.27 5.34
CA ASN A 49 -25.28 27.39 5.34
C ASN A 49 -25.81 28.64 6.08
N LEU A 50 -27.06 28.59 6.55
CA LEU A 50 -27.63 29.58 7.46
C LEU A 50 -27.47 29.04 8.90
N ASP A 51 -26.27 29.20 9.46
CA ASP A 51 -25.88 28.68 10.79
C ASP A 51 -26.94 28.95 11.89
N PRO A 52 -27.50 27.91 12.55
CA PRO A 52 -28.51 28.03 13.59
C PRO A 52 -27.90 28.08 14.99
N THR A 53 -27.00 29.03 15.28
CA THR A 53 -26.55 29.26 16.67
C THR A 53 -27.55 30.18 17.41
N ASP A 54 -28.59 29.54 17.95
CA ASP A 54 -29.12 29.68 19.31
C ASP A 54 -29.26 31.07 19.98
N ASP A 55 -29.75 32.10 19.27
CA ASP A 55 -30.11 33.37 19.93
C ASP A 55 -31.49 33.91 19.51
N LYS A 56 -32.37 34.12 20.49
CA LYS A 56 -33.81 34.45 20.33
C LYS A 56 -34.08 35.82 19.69
N ASP A 57 -33.04 36.60 19.37
CA ASP A 57 -33.12 37.85 18.59
C ASP A 57 -33.15 37.62 17.06
N ALA A 58 -33.20 36.36 16.61
CA ALA A 58 -33.07 35.95 15.21
C ALA A 58 -34.08 36.60 14.25
N ASN A 59 -35.30 36.97 14.65
CA ASN A 59 -36.28 37.53 13.70
C ASN A 59 -35.90 38.94 13.20
N LYS A 60 -35.21 39.75 14.02
CA LYS A 60 -34.71 41.07 13.62
C LYS A 60 -33.40 40.98 12.83
N LYS A 61 -32.59 39.96 13.13
CA LYS A 61 -31.34 39.63 12.41
C LYS A 61 -31.57 38.87 11.10
N HIS A 62 -32.67 38.13 10.94
CA HIS A 62 -33.05 37.43 9.70
C HIS A 62 -33.42 38.40 8.58
N GLN A 63 -34.13 39.48 8.93
CA GLN A 63 -34.40 40.58 8.00
C GLN A 63 -33.11 41.32 7.66
N ASP A 64 -32.18 41.42 8.61
CA ASP A 64 -30.85 42.02 8.43
C ASP A 64 -29.88 41.14 7.63
N ARG A 65 -30.02 39.80 7.63
CA ARG A 65 -29.21 38.85 6.82
C ARG A 65 -29.72 38.67 5.39
N ARG A 66 -31.05 38.63 5.16
CA ARG A 66 -31.62 38.78 3.81
C ARG A 66 -31.30 40.15 3.24
N SER A 67 -31.36 41.19 4.08
CA SER A 67 -30.85 42.51 3.75
C SER A 67 -29.35 42.48 3.48
N LYS A 68 -28.52 41.74 4.23
CA LYS A 68 -27.07 41.62 3.99
C LYS A 68 -26.68 40.77 2.79
N LEU A 69 -27.40 39.72 2.41
CA LEU A 69 -27.14 39.01 1.15
C LEU A 69 -27.57 39.89 -0.03
N ALA A 70 -28.72 40.57 0.08
CA ALA A 70 -29.15 41.59 -0.88
C ALA A 70 -28.21 42.81 -0.90
N THR A 71 -27.59 43.18 0.23
CA THR A 71 -26.63 44.28 0.42
C THR A 71 -25.20 43.87 0.09
N LEU A 72 -24.82 42.61 0.19
CA LEU A 72 -23.56 42.05 -0.30
C LEU A 72 -23.61 41.93 -1.83
N LEU A 73 -24.80 41.67 -2.38
CA LEU A 73 -25.10 41.82 -3.80
C LEU A 73 -25.22 43.29 -4.24
N PHE A 74 -25.49 44.25 -3.32
CA PHE A 74 -25.65 45.69 -3.64
C PHE A 74 -24.50 46.62 -3.25
N LEU A 75 -23.60 46.24 -2.34
CA LEU A 75 -22.59 47.12 -1.73
C LEU A 75 -21.29 46.34 -1.41
N ARG A 76 -20.56 45.91 -2.44
CA ARG A 76 -19.10 45.66 -2.38
C ARG A 76 -18.32 46.98 -2.42
N ALA A 77 -18.68 47.89 -1.53
CA ALA A 77 -17.84 49.02 -1.17
C ALA A 77 -17.09 48.56 0.08
N PRO A 78 -15.74 48.63 0.11
CA PRO A 78 -15.03 48.33 1.34
C PRO A 78 -15.54 49.26 2.47
N SER A 79 -15.46 48.75 3.70
CA SER A 79 -16.13 49.24 4.91
C SER A 79 -16.20 50.77 5.06
N SER A 80 -17.09 51.26 5.92
CA SER A 80 -17.24 52.69 6.25
C SER A 80 -15.93 53.44 6.59
N SER A 81 -14.83 52.73 6.86
CA SER A 81 -13.47 53.29 6.99
C SER A 81 -12.92 53.92 5.70
N LEU A 82 -13.40 53.52 4.51
CA LEU A 82 -12.89 53.98 3.21
C LEU A 82 -13.61 55.21 2.63
N GLN A 83 -14.60 55.75 3.34
CA GLN A 83 -15.31 56.96 2.92
C GLN A 83 -14.48 58.26 3.09
N SER A 84 -13.39 58.23 3.86
CA SER A 84 -12.50 59.37 4.10
C SER A 84 -11.33 59.45 3.12
N ILE A 85 -11.13 58.44 2.27
CA ILE A 85 -9.98 58.36 1.37
C ILE A 85 -10.32 59.06 0.05
N THR A 86 -9.71 60.22 -0.18
CA THR A 86 -9.99 61.09 -1.33
C THR A 86 -9.06 60.88 -2.53
N LYS A 87 -7.98 60.09 -2.37
CA LYS A 87 -7.01 59.80 -3.43
C LYS A 87 -7.20 58.38 -3.97
N SER A 88 -7.16 58.22 -5.29
CA SER A 88 -7.42 56.94 -5.96
C SER A 88 -6.36 55.86 -5.68
N SER A 89 -5.11 56.23 -5.36
CA SER A 89 -4.04 55.29 -4.98
C SER A 89 -4.36 54.58 -3.67
N ASP A 90 -4.76 55.35 -2.67
CA ASP A 90 -4.95 54.90 -1.29
C ASP A 90 -6.17 53.97 -1.17
N VAL A 91 -7.14 54.09 -2.10
CA VAL A 91 -8.30 53.18 -2.20
C VAL A 91 -7.89 51.79 -2.69
N VAL A 92 -6.95 51.72 -3.64
CA VAL A 92 -6.50 50.45 -4.23
C VAL A 92 -5.69 49.67 -3.20
N ASP A 93 -4.75 50.33 -2.51
CA ASP A 93 -3.92 49.71 -1.46
C ASP A 93 -4.78 49.17 -0.31
N ALA A 94 -5.79 49.92 0.13
CA ALA A 94 -6.70 49.48 1.18
C ALA A 94 -7.59 48.30 0.74
N VAL A 95 -7.94 48.20 -0.55
CA VAL A 95 -8.66 47.03 -1.08
C VAL A 95 -7.74 45.81 -1.09
N PHE A 96 -6.47 45.96 -1.45
CA PHE A 96 -5.49 44.87 -1.37
C PHE A 96 -5.28 44.39 0.07
N GLU A 97 -5.09 45.31 1.02
CA GLU A 97 -4.96 44.96 2.44
C GLU A 97 -6.21 44.24 2.97
N ALA A 98 -7.41 44.68 2.57
CA ALA A 98 -8.66 44.04 2.97
C ALA A 98 -8.81 42.61 2.40
N LEU A 99 -8.40 42.40 1.14
CA LEU A 99 -8.41 41.07 0.50
C LEU A 99 -7.40 40.10 1.13
N VAL A 100 -6.26 40.63 1.60
CA VAL A 100 -5.26 39.85 2.34
C VAL A 100 -5.75 39.51 3.75
N ALA A 101 -6.46 40.44 4.40
CA ALA A 101 -6.94 40.28 5.77
C ALA A 101 -8.17 39.36 5.91
N ASP A 102 -9.03 39.30 4.89
CA ASP A 102 -10.23 38.44 4.87
C ASP A 102 -10.22 37.51 3.64
N PRO A 103 -9.44 36.41 3.70
CA PRO A 103 -9.21 35.52 2.57
C PRO A 103 -10.38 34.58 2.26
N GLU A 104 -11.52 34.66 2.96
CA GLU A 104 -12.64 33.72 2.81
C GLU A 104 -13.88 34.32 2.13
N ASP A 105 -13.74 35.31 1.24
CA ASP A 105 -14.88 35.78 0.42
C ASP A 105 -15.51 34.58 -0.34
N PRO A 106 -16.76 34.18 -0.02
CA PRO A 106 -17.32 32.89 -0.43
C PRO A 106 -17.91 32.86 -1.83
N LEU A 107 -17.93 33.98 -2.57
CA LEU A 107 -18.69 34.01 -3.82
C LEU A 107 -17.85 34.14 -5.08
N LEU A 108 -16.66 34.75 -5.07
CA LEU A 108 -15.85 34.95 -6.28
C LEU A 108 -16.70 35.37 -7.51
N MET A 109 -17.74 36.19 -7.32
CA MET A 109 -18.68 36.60 -8.37
C MET A 109 -18.44 38.05 -8.80
N ASP A 110 -18.57 38.34 -10.09
CA ASP A 110 -18.68 39.68 -10.65
C ASP A 110 -19.96 40.33 -10.11
N PRO A 111 -19.86 41.49 -9.42
CA PRO A 111 -21.02 42.11 -8.79
C PRO A 111 -22.01 42.71 -9.80
N LEU A 112 -21.57 43.00 -11.03
CA LEU A 112 -22.40 43.62 -12.07
C LEU A 112 -23.10 42.59 -12.94
N LEU A 113 -22.41 41.52 -13.30
CA LEU A 113 -22.96 40.48 -14.18
C LEU A 113 -23.53 39.29 -13.40
N HIS A 114 -23.23 39.18 -12.11
CA HIS A 114 -23.58 38.01 -11.28
C HIS A 114 -23.10 36.70 -11.91
N THR A 115 -21.94 36.73 -12.56
CA THR A 115 -21.21 35.57 -13.06
C THR A 115 -19.96 35.34 -12.19
N PRO A 116 -19.36 34.15 -12.15
CA PRO A 116 -18.06 33.98 -11.50
C PRO A 116 -17.01 34.95 -12.07
N LEU A 117 -16.08 35.40 -11.23
CA LEU A 117 -14.90 36.16 -11.61
C LEU A 117 -13.90 35.20 -12.24
N HIS A 118 -13.33 35.58 -13.38
CA HIS A 118 -12.29 34.81 -14.07
C HIS A 118 -10.98 35.58 -14.10
N ASP A 119 -11.04 36.85 -14.48
CA ASP A 119 -9.89 37.77 -14.44
C ASP A 119 -10.25 39.01 -13.61
N PRO A 120 -10.26 38.89 -12.27
CA PRO A 120 -10.64 39.99 -11.40
C PRO A 120 -9.68 41.17 -11.51
N VAL A 121 -10.25 42.34 -11.78
CA VAL A 121 -9.55 43.63 -11.80
C VAL A 121 -10.23 44.62 -10.87
N VAL A 122 -9.42 45.47 -10.22
CA VAL A 122 -9.89 46.59 -9.42
C VAL A 122 -10.04 47.81 -10.33
N LEU A 123 -11.25 48.37 -10.34
CA LEU A 123 -11.52 49.68 -10.92
C LEU A 123 -10.95 50.77 -10.01
N SER A 124 -10.67 51.96 -10.56
CA SER A 124 -10.29 53.15 -9.77
C SER A 124 -11.35 53.59 -8.73
N SER A 125 -12.56 53.03 -8.78
CA SER A 125 -13.60 53.19 -7.76
C SER A 125 -13.42 52.28 -6.53
N GLY A 126 -12.46 51.36 -6.56
CA GLY A 126 -12.22 50.32 -5.56
C GLY A 126 -13.10 49.08 -5.71
N ILE A 127 -13.89 48.98 -6.80
CA ILE A 127 -14.76 47.83 -7.05
C ILE A 127 -14.02 46.80 -7.87
N ILE A 128 -14.08 45.55 -7.41
CA ILE A 128 -13.56 44.38 -8.12
C ILE A 128 -14.64 43.86 -9.05
N VAL A 129 -14.31 43.75 -10.33
CA VAL A 129 -15.15 43.18 -11.39
C VAL A 129 -14.28 42.29 -12.27
N ASP A 130 -14.87 41.50 -13.14
CA ASP A 130 -14.10 40.82 -14.18
C ASP A 130 -13.55 41.83 -15.21
N ARG A 131 -12.35 41.60 -15.73
CA ARG A 131 -11.75 42.46 -16.77
C ARG A 131 -12.66 42.58 -17.97
N SER A 132 -13.33 41.51 -18.38
CA SER A 132 -14.27 41.52 -19.50
C SER A 132 -15.51 42.38 -19.25
N THR A 133 -15.87 42.59 -17.99
CA THR A 133 -16.91 43.53 -17.55
C THR A 133 -16.39 44.97 -17.56
N ALA A 134 -15.17 45.19 -17.08
CA ALA A 134 -14.54 46.51 -17.00
C ALA A 134 -14.16 47.07 -18.38
N MET A 135 -13.63 46.24 -19.26
CA MET A 135 -12.92 46.64 -20.47
C MET A 135 -13.45 45.93 -21.71
N ASP A 136 -13.44 46.64 -22.83
CA ASP A 136 -13.65 46.03 -24.15
C ASP A 136 -12.34 45.36 -24.59
N PRO A 137 -12.34 44.03 -24.83
CA PRO A 137 -11.12 43.30 -25.19
C PRO A 137 -10.54 43.75 -26.54
N VAL A 138 -11.35 44.30 -27.46
CA VAL A 138 -10.88 44.73 -28.79
C VAL A 138 -10.25 46.11 -28.73
N THR A 139 -10.90 47.04 -28.03
CA THR A 139 -10.49 48.46 -28.04
C THR A 139 -9.61 48.84 -26.84
N GLY A 140 -9.56 48.01 -25.80
CA GLY A 140 -8.88 48.30 -24.54
C GLY A 140 -9.52 49.46 -23.74
N LYS A 141 -10.70 49.93 -24.13
CA LYS A 141 -11.40 51.04 -23.46
C LYS A 141 -12.30 50.52 -22.35
N LEU A 142 -12.53 51.36 -21.34
CA LEU A 142 -13.51 51.07 -20.30
C LEU A 142 -14.92 50.99 -20.90
N ARG A 143 -15.66 49.93 -20.52
CA ARG A 143 -17.10 49.78 -20.83
C ARG A 143 -17.97 50.68 -19.95
N LEU A 144 -17.45 51.10 -18.80
CA LEU A 144 -18.13 51.92 -17.81
C LEU A 144 -17.36 53.22 -17.57
N HIS A 145 -18.02 54.35 -17.79
CA HIS A 145 -17.44 55.67 -17.48
C HIS A 145 -17.71 56.13 -16.03
N LYS A 146 -18.70 55.53 -15.37
CA LYS A 146 -19.05 55.79 -13.98
C LYS A 146 -19.32 54.48 -13.25
N CYS A 147 -18.93 54.44 -11.98
CA CYS A 147 -19.20 53.34 -11.08
C CYS A 147 -20.72 53.17 -10.85
N PRO A 148 -21.31 52.00 -11.15
CA PRO A 148 -22.75 51.79 -11.00
C PRO A 148 -23.26 51.97 -9.57
N TYR A 149 -22.42 51.66 -8.58
CA TYR A 149 -22.76 51.74 -7.15
C TYR A 149 -22.48 53.11 -6.54
N ARG A 150 -21.30 53.68 -6.82
CA ARG A 150 -20.82 54.93 -6.19
C ARG A 150 -21.07 56.17 -7.04
N ARG A 151 -21.46 56.01 -8.31
CA ARG A 151 -21.67 57.08 -9.31
C ARG A 151 -20.45 57.98 -9.58
N ILE A 152 -19.29 57.64 -9.06
CA ILE A 152 -18.02 58.32 -9.33
C ILE A 152 -17.45 57.95 -10.70
N PRO A 153 -16.72 58.84 -11.38
CA PRO A 153 -16.03 58.52 -12.64
C PRO A 153 -15.05 57.36 -12.47
N ILE A 154 -14.95 56.49 -13.47
CA ILE A 154 -13.93 55.43 -13.54
C ILE A 154 -12.87 55.85 -14.55
N HIS A 155 -11.61 55.77 -14.12
CA HIS A 155 -10.42 56.05 -14.91
C HIS A 155 -9.57 54.78 -15.11
N LEU A 156 -8.83 54.74 -16.22
CA LEU A 156 -7.75 53.77 -16.47
C LEU A 156 -6.48 54.17 -15.69
N PRO A 157 -5.56 53.21 -15.44
CA PRO A 157 -5.66 51.78 -15.73
C PRO A 157 -6.61 51.05 -14.75
N VAL A 158 -7.04 49.84 -15.12
CA VAL A 158 -7.57 48.87 -14.14
C VAL A 158 -6.40 48.09 -13.55
N TYR A 159 -6.52 47.66 -12.30
CA TYR A 159 -5.43 47.01 -11.57
C TYR A 159 -5.69 45.51 -11.42
N GLU A 160 -4.70 44.69 -11.73
CA GLU A 160 -4.77 43.23 -11.59
C GLU A 160 -4.72 42.83 -10.11
N VAL A 161 -5.54 41.84 -9.74
CA VAL A 161 -5.58 41.32 -8.37
C VAL A 161 -5.02 39.90 -8.35
N LEU A 162 -3.70 39.78 -8.41
CA LEU A 162 -3.01 38.47 -8.49
C LEU A 162 -3.48 37.46 -7.42
N PRO A 163 -3.62 37.82 -6.13
CA PRO A 163 -4.10 36.86 -5.12
C PRO A 163 -5.53 36.37 -5.38
N LEU A 164 -6.39 37.23 -5.92
CA LEU A 164 -7.76 36.85 -6.26
C LEU A 164 -7.82 36.02 -7.54
N GLN A 165 -6.95 36.28 -8.52
CA GLN A 165 -6.78 35.42 -9.69
C GLN A 165 -6.28 34.02 -9.30
N GLU A 166 -5.39 33.90 -8.30
CA GLU A 166 -4.98 32.60 -7.76
C GLU A 166 -6.16 31.86 -7.11
N ARG A 167 -6.96 32.55 -6.29
CA ARG A 167 -8.16 31.98 -5.68
C ARG A 167 -9.22 31.57 -6.69
N VAL A 168 -9.42 32.36 -7.75
CA VAL A 168 -10.29 32.00 -8.87
C VAL A 168 -9.81 30.71 -9.53
N ARG A 169 -8.50 30.58 -9.79
CA ARG A 169 -7.91 29.35 -10.36
C ARG A 169 -8.07 28.14 -9.44
N GLU A 170 -7.90 28.32 -8.13
CA GLU A 170 -8.13 27.28 -7.13
C GLU A 170 -9.61 26.85 -7.10
N TRP A 171 -10.52 27.81 -7.16
CA TRP A 171 -11.96 27.53 -7.22
C TRP A 171 -12.37 26.81 -8.51
N GLU A 172 -11.88 27.25 -9.68
CA GLU A 172 -12.12 26.59 -10.97
C GLU A 172 -11.61 25.14 -10.95
N ARG A 173 -10.43 24.91 -10.34
CA ARG A 173 -9.89 23.56 -10.13
C ARG A 173 -10.80 22.73 -9.23
N ALA A 174 -11.17 23.24 -8.05
CA ALA A 174 -12.01 22.54 -7.09
C ALA A 174 -13.40 22.21 -7.68
N ARG A 175 -13.91 23.05 -8.60
CA ARG A 175 -15.12 22.79 -9.38
C ARG A 175 -14.95 21.58 -10.30
N LEU A 176 -13.86 21.52 -11.08
CA LEU A 176 -13.58 20.39 -11.96
C LEU A 176 -13.35 19.09 -11.17
N GLU A 177 -12.57 19.15 -10.10
CA GLU A 177 -12.30 18.00 -9.23
C GLU A 177 -13.61 17.42 -8.65
N ARG A 178 -14.53 18.27 -8.20
CA ARG A 178 -15.85 17.85 -7.74
C ARG A 178 -16.66 17.17 -8.84
N CYS A 179 -16.73 17.75 -10.04
CA CYS A 179 -17.46 17.13 -11.14
C CYS A 179 -16.85 15.77 -11.55
N VAL A 180 -15.52 15.67 -11.63
CA VAL A 180 -14.83 14.41 -11.94
C VAL A 180 -15.05 13.37 -10.85
N SER A 181 -15.02 13.77 -9.58
CA SER A 181 -15.32 12.88 -8.45
C SER A 181 -16.74 12.33 -8.53
N VAL A 182 -17.74 13.18 -8.77
CA VAL A 182 -19.14 12.75 -8.94
C VAL A 182 -19.31 11.87 -10.17
N ALA A 183 -18.64 12.17 -11.29
CA ALA A 183 -18.67 11.31 -12.46
C ALA A 183 -18.04 9.93 -12.16
N ALA A 184 -16.93 9.88 -11.42
CA ALA A 184 -16.29 8.63 -11.02
C ALA A 184 -17.18 7.78 -10.10
N THR A 185 -17.90 8.39 -9.15
CA THR A 185 -18.88 7.66 -8.32
C THR A 185 -20.03 7.13 -9.18
N MET A 186 -20.55 7.91 -10.13
CA MET A 186 -21.58 7.45 -11.05
C MET A 186 -21.13 6.25 -11.89
N VAL A 187 -19.91 6.29 -12.43
CA VAL A 187 -19.34 5.18 -13.20
C VAL A 187 -19.22 3.93 -12.33
N ALA A 188 -18.74 4.05 -11.09
CA ALA A 188 -18.65 2.93 -10.15
C ALA A 188 -20.03 2.28 -9.88
N HIS A 189 -21.11 3.07 -9.89
CA HIS A 189 -22.49 2.61 -9.75
C HIS A 189 -23.18 2.29 -11.08
N LYS A 190 -22.43 2.20 -12.19
CA LYS A 190 -22.91 1.89 -13.55
C LYS A 190 -23.96 2.88 -14.09
N GLN A 191 -23.93 4.13 -13.64
CA GLN A 191 -24.80 5.21 -14.11
C GLN A 191 -24.16 5.99 -15.28
N PHE A 192 -23.79 5.28 -16.35
CA PHE A 192 -22.95 5.83 -17.44
C PHE A 192 -23.55 7.05 -18.14
N GLU A 193 -24.86 7.06 -18.43
CA GLU A 193 -25.52 8.19 -19.09
C GLU A 193 -25.46 9.48 -18.26
N ARG A 194 -25.52 9.37 -16.93
CA ARG A 194 -25.37 10.52 -16.03
C ARG A 194 -23.91 10.97 -15.94
N ALA A 195 -22.99 10.01 -15.85
CA ALA A 195 -21.56 10.30 -15.82
C ALA A 195 -21.12 11.06 -17.09
N GLU A 196 -21.60 10.65 -18.27
CA GLU A 196 -21.36 11.32 -19.54
C GLU A 196 -21.84 12.78 -19.52
N LYS A 197 -23.06 13.04 -19.02
CA LYS A 197 -23.59 14.39 -18.86
C LYS A 197 -22.75 15.24 -17.88
N VAL A 198 -22.28 14.67 -16.77
CA VAL A 198 -21.40 15.37 -15.82
C VAL A 198 -20.02 15.67 -16.44
N PHE A 199 -19.46 14.74 -17.22
CA PHE A 199 -18.23 14.98 -17.97
C PHE A 199 -18.42 16.06 -19.04
N THR A 200 -19.57 16.09 -19.70
CA THR A 200 -19.93 17.14 -20.67
C THR A 200 -19.99 18.52 -20.01
N ILE A 201 -20.58 18.60 -18.82
CA ILE A 201 -20.61 19.83 -18.00
C ILE A 201 -19.18 20.25 -17.62
N SER A 202 -18.37 19.30 -17.15
CA SER A 202 -16.96 19.55 -16.79
C SER A 202 -16.15 20.06 -17.97
N HIS A 203 -16.34 19.45 -19.14
CA HIS A 203 -15.72 19.86 -20.40
C HIS A 203 -16.18 21.26 -20.82
N GLY A 204 -17.46 21.57 -20.65
CA GLY A 204 -18.00 22.92 -20.86
C GLY A 204 -17.29 23.97 -20.00
N PHE A 205 -17.01 23.68 -18.72
CA PHE A 205 -16.27 24.59 -17.85
C PHE A 205 -14.83 24.83 -18.32
N LEU A 206 -14.16 23.80 -18.82
CA LEU A 206 -12.82 23.92 -19.38
C LEU A 206 -12.82 24.67 -20.72
N GLN A 207 -13.77 24.40 -21.61
CA GLN A 207 -13.89 25.16 -22.86
C GLN A 207 -14.20 26.64 -22.60
N GLU A 208 -15.03 26.94 -21.61
CA GLU A 208 -15.29 28.31 -21.17
C GLU A 208 -14.00 28.98 -20.70
N HIS A 209 -13.18 28.27 -19.91
CA HIS A 209 -11.86 28.74 -19.47
C HIS A 209 -10.91 28.97 -20.67
N GLN A 210 -10.81 28.01 -21.59
CA GLN A 210 -9.93 28.09 -22.76
C GLN A 210 -10.32 29.18 -23.75
N HIS A 211 -11.60 29.27 -24.12
CA HIS A 211 -12.09 30.30 -25.05
C HIS A 211 -11.88 31.72 -24.49
N ARG A 212 -11.80 31.86 -23.17
CA ARG A 212 -11.46 33.14 -22.52
C ARG A 212 -9.98 33.43 -22.57
N LEU A 213 -9.11 32.44 -22.36
CA LEU A 213 -7.66 32.59 -22.56
C LEU A 213 -7.33 32.97 -24.01
N GLU A 214 -8.02 32.39 -24.99
CA GLU A 214 -7.91 32.74 -26.42
C GLU A 214 -8.25 34.22 -26.66
N LYS A 215 -9.25 34.78 -25.96
CA LYS A 215 -9.63 36.20 -26.07
C LYS A 215 -8.66 37.17 -25.40
N ILE A 216 -7.83 36.70 -24.46
CA ILE A 216 -6.83 37.52 -23.75
C ILE A 216 -5.53 37.64 -24.56
N GLY A 217 -5.39 36.92 -25.68
CA GLY A 217 -4.33 37.17 -26.67
C GLY A 217 -3.02 36.43 -26.40
N MET A 218 -3.07 35.16 -25.95
CA MET A 218 -1.92 34.26 -26.04
C MET A 218 -2.03 33.35 -27.28
N HIS A 219 -0.94 33.26 -28.03
CA HIS A 219 -0.87 33.01 -29.48
C HIS A 219 -0.93 31.53 -29.93
N ALA A 220 -1.52 31.36 -31.12
CA ALA A 220 -1.11 30.57 -32.32
C ALA A 220 -1.03 29.03 -32.35
N ASP A 221 -0.67 28.30 -31.29
CA ASP A 221 -0.34 26.86 -31.46
C ASP A 221 -1.55 25.91 -31.48
N LEU A 222 -2.73 26.36 -31.06
CA LEU A 222 -3.91 25.50 -30.84
C LEU A 222 -4.73 25.17 -32.09
N GLN A 223 -4.66 25.95 -33.17
CA GLN A 223 -5.45 25.68 -34.39
C GLN A 223 -5.01 24.43 -35.15
N GLN A 224 -3.75 23.98 -34.98
CA GLN A 224 -3.28 22.74 -35.59
C GLN A 224 -3.82 21.48 -34.90
N LEU A 225 -4.10 21.53 -33.59
CA LEU A 225 -4.59 20.39 -32.81
C LEU A 225 -6.10 20.12 -33.04
N GLN A 226 -6.92 21.16 -33.17
CA GLN A 226 -8.34 21.00 -33.55
C GLN A 226 -8.51 20.36 -34.94
N GLN A 227 -7.56 20.59 -35.87
CA GLN A 227 -7.58 19.98 -37.20
C GLN A 227 -7.15 18.50 -37.19
N GLN A 228 -6.29 18.07 -36.26
CA GLN A 228 -5.94 16.66 -36.10
C GLN A 228 -7.04 15.82 -35.40
N GLN A 229 -7.85 16.44 -34.55
CA GLN A 229 -8.88 15.72 -33.77
C GLN A 229 -10.19 15.45 -34.53
N GLN A 230 -10.44 16.14 -35.66
CA GLN A 230 -11.65 15.94 -36.49
C GLN A 230 -11.61 14.68 -37.38
N GLN A 231 -10.57 13.83 -37.28
CA GLN A 231 -10.43 12.62 -38.11
C GLN A 231 -11.06 11.33 -37.56
N TYR A 232 -11.76 11.36 -36.42
CA TYR A 232 -12.44 10.15 -35.91
C TYR A 232 -13.87 10.02 -36.47
N PRO A 233 -14.19 8.95 -37.22
CA PRO A 233 -15.48 8.81 -37.86
C PRO A 233 -16.57 8.44 -36.83
N THR A 234 -17.53 9.33 -36.64
CA THR A 234 -18.81 9.06 -35.97
C THR A 234 -19.73 8.28 -36.89
N SER A 235 -19.51 6.98 -37.07
CA SER A 235 -20.48 6.10 -37.75
C SER A 235 -21.13 5.15 -36.74
N ALA A 236 -22.31 5.54 -36.25
CA ALA A 236 -23.15 4.74 -35.38
C ALA A 236 -23.82 3.61 -36.18
N THR A 237 -23.56 2.36 -35.81
CA THR A 237 -24.48 1.24 -36.09
C THR A 237 -24.83 0.52 -34.79
N ASN A 238 -26.14 0.48 -34.52
CA ASN A 238 -26.75 0.05 -33.26
C ASN A 238 -26.66 -1.47 -33.06
N SER A 239 -25.70 -1.94 -32.25
CA SER A 239 -25.84 -3.21 -31.50
C SER A 239 -24.86 -3.39 -30.32
N GLY A 240 -24.06 -2.37 -29.94
CA GLY A 240 -23.04 -2.46 -28.88
C GLY A 240 -23.06 -1.34 -27.83
N ALA A 241 -24.24 -0.79 -27.52
CA ALA A 241 -24.43 0.47 -26.77
C ALA A 241 -23.57 0.66 -25.49
N PRO A 242 -23.43 -0.29 -24.55
CA PRO A 242 -22.69 -0.03 -23.30
C PRO A 242 -21.17 0.06 -23.50
N LYS A 243 -20.60 -0.62 -24.50
CA LYS A 243 -19.15 -0.54 -24.78
C LYS A 243 -18.77 0.77 -25.47
N HIS A 244 -19.65 1.29 -26.33
CA HIS A 244 -19.43 2.57 -27.00
C HIS A 244 -19.41 3.72 -25.99
N GLN A 245 -20.41 3.76 -25.10
CA GLN A 245 -20.52 4.78 -24.04
C GLN A 245 -19.33 4.75 -23.07
N ALA A 246 -18.87 3.56 -22.69
CA ALA A 246 -17.68 3.41 -21.86
C ALA A 246 -16.41 4.01 -22.49
N ARG A 247 -16.24 3.82 -23.80
CA ARG A 247 -15.10 4.36 -24.55
C ARG A 247 -15.20 5.87 -24.70
N GLU A 248 -16.38 6.42 -24.94
CA GLU A 248 -16.61 7.87 -25.00
C GLU A 248 -16.30 8.54 -23.66
N ILE A 249 -16.71 7.93 -22.54
CA ILE A 249 -16.38 8.41 -21.19
C ILE A 249 -14.86 8.43 -20.98
N LEU A 250 -14.15 7.38 -21.42
CA LEU A 250 -12.70 7.33 -21.29
C LEU A 250 -12.00 8.41 -22.14
N LEU A 251 -12.48 8.65 -23.37
CA LEU A 251 -11.96 9.71 -24.23
C LEU A 251 -12.19 11.10 -23.62
N LEU A 252 -13.38 11.34 -23.04
CA LEU A 252 -13.65 12.58 -22.31
C LEU A 252 -12.74 12.73 -21.09
N ALA A 253 -12.52 11.67 -20.33
CA ALA A 253 -11.61 11.71 -19.18
C ALA A 253 -10.16 12.02 -19.61
N LEU A 254 -9.69 11.41 -20.71
CA LEU A 254 -8.39 11.70 -21.32
C LEU A 254 -8.28 13.16 -21.78
N GLN A 255 -9.31 13.69 -22.41
CA GLN A 255 -9.36 15.11 -22.78
C GLN A 255 -9.29 16.01 -21.54
N LEU A 256 -10.11 15.76 -20.52
CA LEU A 256 -10.10 16.55 -19.29
C LEU A 256 -8.72 16.54 -18.61
N ALA A 257 -8.06 15.38 -18.56
CA ALA A 257 -6.71 15.24 -18.05
C ALA A 257 -5.69 16.09 -18.84
N GLN A 258 -5.80 16.12 -20.17
CA GLN A 258 -4.93 16.94 -21.01
C GLN A 258 -5.17 18.44 -20.78
N LEU A 259 -6.43 18.88 -20.76
CA LEU A 259 -6.78 20.29 -20.52
C LEU A 259 -6.34 20.72 -19.11
N GLU A 260 -6.45 19.83 -18.12
CA GLU A 260 -5.95 20.08 -16.77
C GLU A 260 -4.44 20.34 -16.78
N ARG A 261 -3.64 19.53 -17.48
CA ARG A 261 -2.18 19.73 -17.61
C ARG A 261 -1.82 21.08 -18.21
N GLU A 262 -2.65 21.59 -19.11
CA GLU A 262 -2.41 22.84 -19.85
C GLU A 262 -2.89 24.11 -19.13
N LEU A 263 -3.50 23.99 -17.94
CA LEU A 263 -3.99 25.15 -17.18
C LEU A 263 -2.83 26.14 -16.87
N PRO A 264 -2.88 27.38 -17.37
CA PRO A 264 -1.79 28.34 -17.23
C PRO A 264 -1.55 28.73 -15.77
N GLY A 265 -0.28 28.87 -15.41
CA GLY A 265 0.15 29.24 -14.05
C GLY A 265 0.08 28.11 -13.03
N VAL A 266 -0.33 26.90 -13.42
CA VAL A 266 -0.26 25.72 -12.55
C VAL A 266 1.03 24.97 -12.84
N LYS A 267 1.88 24.77 -11.82
CA LYS A 267 3.10 23.98 -11.97
C LYS A 267 2.73 22.52 -12.25
N ASP A 268 3.37 21.94 -13.24
CA ASP A 268 3.27 20.52 -13.57
C ASP A 268 4.09 19.66 -12.59
N ASP A 269 3.60 19.57 -11.36
CA ASP A 269 4.22 18.80 -10.30
C ASP A 269 3.84 17.32 -10.33
N VAL A 270 4.62 16.54 -9.60
CA VAL A 270 4.50 15.08 -9.54
C VAL A 270 3.19 14.64 -8.87
N PRO A 271 2.79 15.19 -7.69
CA PRO A 271 1.53 14.82 -7.05
C PRO A 271 0.33 15.00 -7.97
N ARG A 272 0.27 16.10 -8.73
CA ARG A 272 -0.82 16.39 -9.66
C ARG A 272 -0.86 15.39 -10.82
N THR A 273 0.28 15.14 -11.45
CA THR A 273 0.37 14.16 -12.56
C THR A 273 -0.05 12.77 -12.10
N VAL A 274 0.38 12.37 -10.91
CA VAL A 274 -0.02 11.11 -10.29
C VAL A 274 -1.53 11.05 -10.06
N ASP A 275 -2.13 12.14 -9.59
CA ASP A 275 -3.56 12.18 -9.34
C ASP A 275 -4.39 12.12 -10.64
N ILE A 276 -3.94 12.83 -11.69
CA ILE A 276 -4.53 12.74 -13.04
C ILE A 276 -4.51 11.28 -13.54
N HIS A 277 -3.36 10.61 -13.50
CA HIS A 277 -3.26 9.21 -13.92
C HIS A 277 -4.07 8.25 -13.06
N ARG A 278 -4.13 8.49 -11.75
CA ARG A 278 -4.95 7.69 -10.82
C ARG A 278 -6.43 7.78 -11.20
N ARG A 279 -6.92 9.00 -11.48
CA ARG A 279 -8.30 9.23 -11.95
C ARG A 279 -8.55 8.53 -13.28
N LEU A 280 -7.66 8.67 -14.26
CA LEU A 280 -7.79 8.00 -15.56
C LEU A 280 -7.83 6.47 -15.46
N ILE A 281 -6.93 5.87 -14.69
CA ILE A 281 -6.89 4.41 -14.49
C ILE A 281 -8.14 3.94 -13.73
N ALA A 282 -8.63 4.72 -12.77
CA ALA A 282 -9.87 4.40 -12.07
C ALA A 282 -11.08 4.42 -13.01
N VAL A 283 -11.20 5.46 -13.85
CA VAL A 283 -12.23 5.55 -14.89
C VAL A 283 -12.11 4.38 -15.86
N ALA A 284 -10.91 4.05 -16.34
CA ALA A 284 -10.71 2.94 -17.27
C ALA A 284 -11.06 1.58 -16.68
N LYS A 285 -10.68 1.30 -15.42
CA LYS A 285 -11.07 0.06 -14.72
C LYS A 285 -12.58 -0.06 -14.53
N ALA A 286 -13.27 1.07 -14.40
CA ALA A 286 -14.71 1.09 -14.17
C ALA A 286 -15.53 1.10 -15.48
N CYS A 287 -15.00 1.71 -16.55
CA CYS A 287 -15.62 1.80 -17.87
C CYS A 287 -15.28 0.60 -18.77
N SER A 288 -14.02 0.17 -18.80
CA SER A 288 -13.51 -0.76 -19.81
C SER A 288 -13.26 -2.16 -19.25
N THR A 289 -13.83 -3.16 -19.92
CA THR A 289 -13.35 -4.55 -19.84
C THR A 289 -12.21 -4.83 -20.82
N ASP A 290 -11.85 -3.84 -21.67
CA ASP A 290 -10.86 -4.02 -22.70
C ASP A 290 -9.46 -3.85 -22.12
N LYS A 291 -8.67 -4.92 -22.20
CA LYS A 291 -7.28 -4.96 -21.76
C LYS A 291 -6.46 -3.86 -22.44
N ALA A 292 -6.76 -3.53 -23.70
CA ALA A 292 -6.01 -2.58 -24.51
C ALA A 292 -6.10 -1.13 -24.02
N ASP A 293 -7.27 -0.70 -23.51
CA ASP A 293 -7.45 0.65 -22.97
C ASP A 293 -6.65 0.83 -21.68
N LEU A 294 -6.73 -0.17 -20.78
CA LEU A 294 -5.98 -0.17 -19.53
C LEU A 294 -4.47 -0.21 -19.79
N GLU A 295 -4.05 -1.01 -20.77
CA GLU A 295 -2.67 -1.06 -21.25
C GLU A 295 -2.19 0.32 -21.73
N THR A 296 -2.93 0.98 -22.62
CA THR A 296 -2.59 2.32 -23.14
C THR A 296 -2.39 3.35 -22.03
N LEU A 297 -3.25 3.36 -21.01
CA LEU A 297 -3.16 4.30 -19.89
C LEU A 297 -2.01 3.97 -18.94
N VAL A 298 -1.77 2.68 -18.68
CA VAL A 298 -0.63 2.24 -17.87
C VAL A 298 0.67 2.59 -18.59
N MET A 299 0.73 2.47 -19.91
CA MET A 299 1.85 2.91 -20.74
C MET A 299 2.09 4.42 -20.64
N ALA A 300 1.05 5.24 -20.80
CA ALA A 300 1.18 6.69 -20.64
C ALA A 300 1.67 7.10 -19.23
N CYS A 301 1.20 6.39 -18.21
CA CYS A 301 1.62 6.59 -16.82
C CYS A 301 3.10 6.19 -16.60
N LEU A 302 3.53 5.06 -17.18
CA LEU A 302 4.91 4.60 -17.21
C LEU A 302 5.84 5.60 -17.93
N GLU A 303 5.44 6.08 -19.10
CA GLU A 303 6.22 7.05 -19.87
C GLU A 303 6.42 8.36 -19.12
N ASP A 304 5.38 8.89 -18.47
CA ASP A 304 5.50 10.09 -17.63
C ASP A 304 6.42 9.85 -16.42
N CYS A 305 6.32 8.69 -15.77
CA CYS A 305 7.20 8.29 -14.68
C CYS A 305 8.67 8.22 -15.15
N TRP A 306 8.92 7.54 -16.26
CA TRP A 306 10.25 7.41 -16.85
C TRP A 306 10.83 8.75 -17.25
N LYS A 307 10.08 9.57 -17.98
CA LYS A 307 10.53 10.89 -18.42
C LYS A 307 11.01 11.73 -17.24
N ARG A 308 10.24 11.77 -16.14
CA ARG A 308 10.58 12.54 -14.95
C ARG A 308 11.77 11.95 -14.18
N CYS A 309 11.81 10.64 -13.99
CA CYS A 309 12.93 9.97 -13.32
C CYS A 309 14.23 10.12 -14.11
N SER A 310 14.20 9.92 -15.43
CA SER A 310 15.36 10.04 -16.31
C SER A 310 15.91 11.48 -16.36
N ILE A 311 15.04 12.50 -16.36
CA ILE A 311 15.49 13.90 -16.26
C ILE A 311 16.24 14.12 -14.96
N LEU A 312 15.75 13.61 -13.84
CA LEU A 312 16.43 13.75 -12.55
C LEU A 312 17.72 12.94 -12.48
N LEU A 313 17.72 11.70 -12.96
CA LEU A 313 18.91 10.85 -12.99
C LEU A 313 20.01 11.36 -13.92
N ALA A 314 19.66 12.16 -14.94
CA ALA A 314 20.65 12.86 -15.76
C ALA A 314 21.44 13.91 -14.95
N PHE A 315 20.89 14.42 -13.83
CA PHE A 315 21.63 15.23 -12.89
C PHE A 315 22.32 14.30 -11.87
N ALA A 316 23.65 14.25 -11.93
CA ALA A 316 24.42 13.45 -10.98
C ALA A 316 24.23 13.96 -9.54
N GLY A 317 23.94 13.05 -8.60
CA GLY A 317 23.96 13.33 -7.16
C GLY A 317 22.81 12.68 -6.38
N LYS A 318 23.09 12.34 -5.11
CA LYS A 318 22.16 11.67 -4.19
C LYS A 318 20.79 12.37 -4.09
N ASN A 319 20.77 13.70 -4.01
CA ASN A 319 19.54 14.50 -3.95
C ASN A 319 18.64 14.34 -5.18
N ALA A 320 19.21 14.09 -6.36
CA ALA A 320 18.43 13.89 -7.58
C ALA A 320 17.83 12.47 -7.60
N SER A 321 18.60 11.47 -7.18
CA SER A 321 18.13 10.09 -7.00
C SER A 321 17.04 9.98 -5.94
N ASP A 322 17.17 10.67 -4.80
CA ASP A 322 16.13 10.71 -3.76
C ASP A 322 14.83 11.32 -4.28
N LYS A 323 14.92 12.39 -5.07
CA LYS A 323 13.76 12.98 -5.73
C LYS A 323 13.14 12.01 -6.74
N ALA A 324 13.95 11.36 -7.57
CA ALA A 324 13.48 10.38 -8.54
C ALA A 324 12.81 9.18 -7.86
N LEU A 325 13.35 8.71 -6.75
CA LEU A 325 12.74 7.67 -5.91
C LEU A 325 11.41 8.14 -5.32
N GLY A 326 11.33 9.40 -4.85
CA GLY A 326 10.08 10.02 -4.43
C GLY A 326 9.01 10.06 -5.54
N ILE A 327 9.41 10.38 -6.78
CA ILE A 327 8.53 10.28 -7.96
C ILE A 327 8.06 8.84 -8.15
N ARG A 328 9.01 7.89 -8.19
CA ARG A 328 8.70 6.48 -8.40
C ARG A 328 7.74 5.92 -7.35
N HIS A 329 7.91 6.28 -6.09
CA HIS A 329 6.98 5.91 -5.01
C HIS A 329 5.60 6.53 -5.19
N ALA A 330 5.50 7.78 -5.65
CA ALA A 330 4.21 8.40 -5.93
C ALA A 330 3.45 7.67 -7.06
N PHE A 331 4.17 7.13 -8.05
CA PHE A 331 3.60 6.32 -9.14
C PHE A 331 3.36 4.84 -8.77
N ALA A 332 3.99 4.31 -7.72
CA ALA A 332 3.95 2.89 -7.34
C ALA A 332 2.54 2.31 -7.10
N PRO A 333 1.56 3.04 -6.52
CA PRO A 333 0.20 2.52 -6.38
C PRO A 333 -0.48 2.20 -7.71
N MET A 334 -0.08 2.86 -8.80
CA MET A 334 -0.66 2.72 -10.14
C MET A 334 0.10 1.71 -10.99
N ILE A 335 1.44 1.72 -10.89
CA ILE A 335 2.34 0.89 -11.69
C ILE A 335 2.93 -0.21 -10.80
N LYS A 336 2.13 -1.25 -10.55
CA LYS A 336 2.58 -2.44 -9.82
C LYS A 336 3.17 -3.46 -10.79
N TYR A 337 4.21 -4.18 -10.37
CA TYR A 337 4.75 -5.28 -11.17
C TYR A 337 3.68 -6.31 -11.53
N THR A 338 2.77 -6.60 -10.60
CA THR A 338 1.62 -7.48 -10.84
C THR A 338 0.68 -6.95 -11.92
N THR A 339 0.49 -5.64 -12.02
CA THR A 339 -0.35 -5.03 -13.05
C THR A 339 0.30 -5.19 -14.42
N LEU A 340 1.61 -4.96 -14.54
CA LEU A 340 2.33 -5.16 -15.81
C LEU A 340 2.33 -6.65 -16.22
N MET A 341 2.54 -7.57 -15.28
CA MET A 341 2.43 -9.02 -15.54
C MET A 341 1.01 -9.41 -16.01
N GLN A 342 -0.03 -8.89 -15.36
CA GLN A 342 -1.43 -9.14 -15.76
C GLN A 342 -1.74 -8.61 -17.16
N LEU A 343 -1.14 -7.48 -17.52
CA LEU A 343 -1.25 -6.88 -18.84
C LEU A 343 -0.33 -7.53 -19.89
N SER A 344 0.57 -8.44 -19.47
CA SER A 344 1.58 -9.06 -20.34
C SER A 344 2.59 -8.06 -20.93
N LEU A 345 2.83 -6.96 -20.22
CA LEU A 345 3.79 -5.90 -20.56
C LEU A 345 5.17 -6.21 -19.98
N PHE A 346 5.78 -7.30 -20.46
CA PHE A 346 7.04 -7.81 -19.89
C PHE A 346 8.25 -6.91 -20.20
N ASP A 347 8.30 -6.32 -21.40
CA ASP A 347 9.37 -5.40 -21.80
C ASP A 347 9.37 -4.14 -20.91
N GLU A 348 8.20 -3.63 -20.60
CA GLU A 348 8.02 -2.47 -19.72
C GLU A 348 8.30 -2.80 -18.27
N LEU A 349 7.90 -4.00 -17.83
CA LEU A 349 8.24 -4.49 -16.51
C LEU A 349 9.76 -4.61 -16.36
N GLN A 350 10.47 -5.11 -17.37
CA GLN A 350 11.92 -5.19 -17.39
C GLN A 350 12.55 -3.78 -17.31
N LYS A 351 12.10 -2.83 -18.15
CA LYS A 351 12.55 -1.42 -18.10
C LYS A 351 12.31 -0.77 -16.73
N LEU A 352 11.14 -1.03 -16.13
CA LEU A 352 10.80 -0.52 -14.80
C LEU A 352 11.70 -1.12 -13.72
N CYS A 353 11.98 -2.43 -13.79
CA CYS A 353 12.88 -3.09 -12.85
C CYS A 353 14.33 -2.58 -12.98
N HIS A 354 14.80 -2.26 -14.20
CA HIS A 354 16.10 -1.61 -14.39
C HIS A 354 16.14 -0.20 -13.78
N LEU A 355 15.07 0.59 -13.96
CA LEU A 355 14.97 1.90 -13.30
C LEU A 355 14.99 1.74 -11.77
N ASP A 356 14.17 0.83 -11.24
CA ASP A 356 14.07 0.58 -9.79
C ASP A 356 15.40 0.09 -9.21
N LEU A 357 16.11 -0.78 -9.93
CA LEU A 357 17.46 -1.23 -9.56
C LEU A 357 18.44 -0.06 -9.53
N THR A 358 18.40 0.82 -10.52
CA THR A 358 19.28 2.00 -10.60
C THR A 358 19.01 2.95 -9.44
N LEU A 359 17.74 3.22 -9.14
CA LEU A 359 17.34 4.05 -8.02
C LEU A 359 17.75 3.43 -6.68
N ALA A 360 17.50 2.13 -6.49
CA ALA A 360 17.85 1.41 -5.27
C ALA A 360 19.36 1.42 -5.00
N LYS A 361 20.18 1.23 -6.04
CA LYS A 361 21.65 1.35 -5.95
C LYS A 361 22.09 2.74 -5.51
N HIS A 362 21.47 3.79 -6.05
CA HIS A 362 21.83 5.16 -5.69
C HIS A 362 21.52 5.51 -4.23
N VAL A 363 20.49 4.89 -3.63
CA VAL A 363 20.13 5.11 -2.23
C VAL A 363 20.66 4.02 -1.29
N GLU A 364 21.44 3.07 -1.81
CA GLU A 364 22.02 1.94 -1.07
C GLU A 364 20.95 1.06 -0.35
N ASP A 365 19.76 0.92 -0.95
CA ASP A 365 18.68 0.07 -0.45
C ASP A 365 18.88 -1.39 -0.90
N GLU A 366 19.79 -2.08 -0.21
CA GLU A 366 20.16 -3.48 -0.44
C GLU A 366 18.94 -4.42 -0.68
N PRO A 367 17.90 -4.46 0.18
CA PRO A 367 16.71 -5.27 -0.06
C PRO A 367 16.05 -5.03 -1.43
N SER A 368 15.92 -3.76 -1.84
CA SER A 368 15.32 -3.41 -3.13
C SER A 368 16.22 -3.75 -4.31
N ILE A 369 17.54 -3.54 -4.18
CA ILE A 369 18.54 -3.96 -5.18
C ILE A 369 18.38 -5.45 -5.48
N TRP A 370 18.37 -6.29 -4.45
CA TRP A 370 18.22 -7.73 -4.60
C TRP A 370 16.87 -8.14 -5.17
N ASN A 371 15.78 -7.50 -4.73
CA ASN A 371 14.46 -7.79 -5.27
C ASN A 371 14.38 -7.47 -6.77
N CYS A 372 14.90 -6.32 -7.21
CA CYS A 372 14.93 -5.93 -8.62
C CYS A 372 15.81 -6.87 -9.46
N ARG A 373 17.02 -7.22 -8.97
CA ARG A 373 17.89 -8.22 -9.62
C ARG A 373 17.16 -9.54 -9.84
N ARG A 374 16.47 -10.05 -8.82
CA ARG A 374 15.71 -11.31 -8.90
C ARG A 374 14.58 -11.24 -9.92
N VAL A 375 13.81 -10.16 -9.95
CA VAL A 375 12.74 -9.99 -10.94
C VAL A 375 13.31 -9.90 -12.35
N LEU A 376 14.39 -9.14 -12.55
CA LEU A 376 15.09 -9.07 -13.84
C LEU A 376 15.60 -10.43 -14.30
N LEU A 377 16.21 -11.23 -13.42
CA LEU A 377 16.67 -12.58 -13.77
C LEU A 377 15.53 -13.51 -14.22
N LYS A 378 14.30 -13.32 -13.73
CA LYS A 378 13.13 -14.06 -14.21
C LYS A 378 12.62 -13.59 -15.57
N LEU A 379 12.80 -12.31 -15.89
CA LEU A 379 12.30 -11.69 -17.12
C LEU A 379 13.28 -11.81 -18.28
N LEU A 380 14.59 -11.77 -17.98
CA LEU A 380 15.65 -11.76 -18.98
C LEU A 380 15.78 -13.13 -19.68
N PRO A 381 15.91 -13.13 -21.03
CA PRO A 381 16.34 -14.30 -21.78
C PRO A 381 17.67 -14.85 -21.25
N GLU A 382 17.92 -16.15 -21.42
CA GLU A 382 19.11 -16.83 -20.88
C GLU A 382 20.44 -16.15 -21.28
N LYS A 383 20.54 -15.69 -22.52
CA LYS A 383 21.73 -14.96 -23.02
C LYS A 383 21.94 -13.63 -22.30
N GLU A 384 20.88 -12.84 -22.15
CA GLU A 384 20.94 -11.54 -21.47
C GLU A 384 21.13 -11.69 -19.96
N ARG A 385 20.65 -12.80 -19.38
CA ARG A 385 20.90 -13.14 -17.96
C ARG A 385 22.38 -13.21 -17.66
N ALA A 386 23.16 -13.92 -18.47
CA ALA A 386 24.60 -14.07 -18.23
C ALA A 386 25.32 -12.70 -18.29
N GLU A 387 24.96 -11.86 -19.25
CA GLU A 387 25.50 -10.51 -19.39
C GLU A 387 25.07 -9.59 -18.23
N PHE A 388 23.81 -9.66 -17.82
CA PHE A 388 23.30 -8.93 -16.66
C PHE A 388 24.01 -9.35 -15.37
N LEU A 389 24.16 -10.65 -15.13
CA LEU A 389 24.91 -11.17 -13.99
C LEU A 389 26.35 -10.64 -14.01
N GLN A 390 27.03 -10.71 -15.15
CA GLN A 390 28.39 -10.19 -15.29
C GLN A 390 28.48 -8.67 -15.03
N THR A 391 27.58 -7.86 -15.59
CA THR A 391 27.59 -6.39 -15.42
C THR A 391 27.24 -5.96 -14.00
N GLU A 392 26.41 -6.74 -13.32
CA GLU A 392 26.09 -6.54 -11.90
C GLU A 392 27.19 -7.01 -10.96
N GLY A 393 28.29 -7.56 -11.49
CA GLY A 393 29.36 -8.16 -10.71
C GLY A 393 28.95 -9.48 -10.05
N ILE A 394 27.84 -10.07 -10.50
CA ILE A 394 27.29 -11.29 -9.93
C ILE A 394 27.97 -12.48 -10.58
N THR A 395 28.92 -13.05 -9.86
CA THR A 395 29.82 -14.11 -10.37
C THR A 395 29.19 -15.50 -10.42
N GLY A 396 27.96 -15.64 -9.93
CA GLY A 396 27.32 -16.94 -9.71
C GLY A 396 27.77 -17.64 -8.42
N GLU A 397 28.78 -17.11 -7.71
CA GLU A 397 29.17 -17.54 -6.36
C GLU A 397 28.37 -16.86 -5.24
N GLU A 398 27.59 -15.83 -5.57
CA GLU A 398 26.58 -15.25 -4.67
C GLU A 398 25.41 -16.22 -4.55
N GLU A 399 25.67 -17.31 -3.82
CA GLU A 399 24.71 -18.23 -3.25
C GLU A 399 23.45 -17.48 -2.74
N ASP A 400 23.64 -16.29 -2.18
CA ASP A 400 22.60 -15.40 -1.64
C ASP A 400 21.51 -14.96 -2.64
N LEU A 401 21.77 -14.90 -3.96
CA LEU A 401 20.74 -14.56 -4.96
C LEU A 401 19.53 -15.50 -4.93
N TYR A 402 19.77 -16.77 -4.56
CA TYR A 402 18.77 -17.82 -4.49
C TYR A 402 18.32 -18.11 -3.05
N TYR A 403 19.14 -17.80 -2.04
CA TYR A 403 18.80 -18.04 -0.62
C TYR A 403 18.03 -16.89 0.04
N HIS A 404 17.99 -15.71 -0.58
CA HIS A 404 16.98 -14.69 -0.28
C HIS A 404 15.64 -15.00 -0.97
N LEU A 405 15.09 -16.18 -0.70
CA LEU A 405 13.64 -16.23 -0.51
C LEU A 405 13.37 -15.27 0.66
N LEU A 406 13.10 -14.01 0.33
CA LEU A 406 12.61 -13.04 1.30
C LEU A 406 11.44 -13.73 1.97
N TYR A 407 11.64 -14.04 3.25
CA TYR A 407 10.53 -14.43 4.09
C TYR A 407 9.47 -13.36 3.90
N ASP A 408 8.34 -13.76 3.34
CA ASP A 408 7.27 -12.82 3.06
C ASP A 408 6.46 -12.63 4.34
N ALA A 409 6.89 -11.66 5.15
CA ALA A 409 6.18 -11.27 6.35
C ALA A 409 4.72 -10.84 6.06
N SER A 410 4.40 -10.47 4.81
CA SER A 410 3.05 -10.03 4.45
C SER A 410 2.03 -11.18 4.46
N LEU A 411 2.48 -12.44 4.40
CA LEU A 411 1.65 -13.64 4.51
C LEU A 411 0.89 -13.71 5.83
N TRP A 412 1.38 -13.05 6.88
CA TRP A 412 0.87 -13.17 8.24
C TRP A 412 0.45 -11.82 8.83
N ASN A 413 -0.20 -11.84 9.99
CA ASN A 413 -0.47 -10.62 10.75
C ASN A 413 0.81 -10.17 11.48
N GLN A 414 1.49 -9.16 10.92
CA GLN A 414 2.77 -8.67 11.40
C GLN A 414 2.70 -8.02 12.78
N GLU A 415 1.52 -7.58 13.23
CA GLU A 415 1.32 -6.98 14.56
C GLU A 415 1.65 -7.94 15.72
N LYS A 416 1.73 -9.24 15.43
CA LYS A 416 2.04 -10.29 16.40
C LYS A 416 3.51 -10.71 16.37
N PHE A 417 4.32 -10.11 15.50
CA PHE A 417 5.73 -10.46 15.37
C PHE A 417 6.59 -9.67 16.35
N THR A 418 7.45 -10.38 17.07
CA THR A 418 8.54 -9.80 17.85
C THR A 418 9.64 -9.27 16.93
N ASP A 419 9.88 -9.94 15.79
CA ASP A 419 10.75 -9.46 14.72
C ASP A 419 10.09 -9.70 13.36
N PRO A 420 9.53 -8.65 12.72
CA PRO A 420 8.91 -8.76 11.42
C PRO A 420 9.85 -9.16 10.27
N ALA A 421 11.16 -8.92 10.37
CA ALA A 421 12.10 -9.20 9.29
C ALA A 421 12.27 -10.70 9.04
N ILE A 422 12.09 -11.50 10.08
CA ILE A 422 12.18 -12.97 10.03
C ILE A 422 10.86 -13.66 10.42
N GLY A 423 9.83 -12.88 10.76
CA GLY A 423 8.53 -13.41 11.18
C GLY A 423 8.55 -14.08 12.54
N LEU A 424 9.41 -13.59 13.44
CA LEU A 424 9.59 -14.20 14.75
C LEU A 424 8.34 -13.98 15.60
N VAL A 425 7.75 -15.07 16.08
CA VAL A 425 6.58 -15.05 16.96
C VAL A 425 6.70 -16.13 18.03
N HIS A 426 6.19 -15.84 19.23
CA HIS A 426 6.10 -16.79 20.33
C HIS A 426 4.66 -17.27 20.54
N PHE A 427 4.48 -18.58 20.64
CA PHE A 427 3.23 -19.23 21.04
C PHE A 427 3.39 -19.78 22.45
N GLY A 428 2.87 -19.04 23.43
CA GLY A 428 2.96 -19.39 24.86
C GLY A 428 2.03 -20.54 25.27
N SER A 429 2.34 -21.18 26.40
CA SER A 429 1.42 -22.12 27.02
C SER A 429 0.27 -21.34 27.67
N SER A 430 -0.98 -21.72 27.38
CA SER A 430 -2.14 -21.22 28.12
C SER A 430 -2.14 -21.81 29.53
N SER A 431 -1.30 -21.29 30.42
CA SER A 431 -1.32 -21.68 31.84
C SER A 431 -2.45 -20.93 32.56
N SER A 432 -3.68 -21.08 32.08
CA SER A 432 -4.91 -20.64 32.77
C SER A 432 -5.30 -21.61 33.90
N ALA A 433 -4.31 -22.07 34.67
CA ALA A 433 -4.50 -22.79 35.93
C ALA A 433 -3.52 -22.36 37.03
N ALA A 434 -2.65 -21.36 36.79
CA ALA A 434 -1.99 -20.67 37.89
C ALA A 434 -3.03 -19.79 38.59
N THR A 435 -3.55 -20.33 39.67
CA THR A 435 -4.42 -19.73 40.68
C THR A 435 -3.99 -18.28 40.97
N ARG A 436 -4.73 -17.31 40.41
CA ARG A 436 -4.68 -15.89 40.80
C ARG A 436 -4.97 -15.79 42.29
N ASN A 437 -3.93 -15.74 43.12
CA ASN A 437 -4.02 -15.42 44.55
C ASN A 437 -2.77 -14.70 45.10
N SER A 438 -1.85 -14.18 44.26
CA SER A 438 -0.76 -13.33 44.71
C SER A 438 -0.99 -11.88 44.28
N SER A 439 -1.09 -10.99 45.27
CA SER A 439 -1.38 -9.56 45.17
C SER A 439 -0.12 -8.68 45.01
N ASP A 440 0.97 -9.20 44.46
CA ASP A 440 2.21 -8.42 44.33
C ASP A 440 2.29 -7.71 42.96
N GLU A 441 2.17 -6.39 43.04
CA GLU A 441 2.17 -5.39 41.96
C GLU A 441 3.59 -5.13 41.42
N HIS A 442 4.21 -6.10 40.75
CA HIS A 442 5.37 -5.80 39.89
C HIS A 442 5.03 -5.97 38.40
N ASP A 443 4.78 -4.81 37.77
CA ASP A 443 4.31 -4.59 36.40
C ASP A 443 5.38 -4.81 35.32
N ASP A 444 5.77 -6.06 35.08
CA ASP A 444 6.31 -6.43 33.76
C ASP A 444 5.16 -7.04 32.92
N PRO A 445 4.78 -6.44 31.77
CA PRO A 445 3.66 -6.93 30.98
C PRO A 445 3.99 -8.32 30.44
N ALA A 446 3.31 -9.34 31.00
CA ALA A 446 3.41 -10.70 30.52
C ALA A 446 3.10 -10.75 29.00
N PRO A 447 3.87 -11.48 28.20
CA PRO A 447 3.67 -11.56 26.75
C PRO A 447 2.25 -12.02 26.46
N THR A 448 1.50 -11.21 25.70
CA THR A 448 0.12 -11.52 25.30
C THR A 448 0.08 -12.88 24.61
N GLU A 449 -0.71 -13.82 25.12
CA GLU A 449 -0.90 -15.14 24.52
C GLU A 449 -1.34 -15.01 23.05
N THR A 450 -0.43 -15.31 22.13
CA THR A 450 -0.74 -15.32 20.71
C THR A 450 -1.42 -16.63 20.37
N SER A 451 -2.73 -16.60 20.11
CA SER A 451 -3.41 -17.72 19.43
C SER A 451 -2.86 -17.88 18.01
N GLY A 452 -2.91 -19.10 17.45
CA GLY A 452 -2.34 -19.40 16.13
C GLY A 452 -2.68 -18.35 15.05
N LEU A 453 -1.70 -18.01 14.23
CA LEU A 453 -1.81 -16.95 13.22
C LEU A 453 -2.36 -17.50 11.91
N LEU A 454 -3.31 -16.77 11.33
CA LEU A 454 -3.93 -17.10 10.05
C LEU A 454 -3.13 -16.53 8.90
N CYS A 455 -2.85 -17.35 7.87
CA CYS A 455 -2.23 -16.89 6.65
C CYS A 455 -3.23 -16.10 5.80
N LYS A 456 -2.81 -14.96 5.25
CA LYS A 456 -3.62 -14.11 4.36
C LYS A 456 -3.81 -14.72 2.98
N VAL A 457 -2.97 -15.68 2.60
CA VAL A 457 -3.03 -16.36 1.31
C VAL A 457 -3.24 -17.85 1.49
N ASN A 458 -3.71 -18.49 0.43
CA ASN A 458 -3.79 -19.94 0.35
C ASN A 458 -2.42 -20.50 -0.06
N LEU A 459 -1.92 -21.52 0.64
CA LEU A 459 -0.68 -22.24 0.33
C LEU A 459 -0.96 -23.72 -0.04
N ASN A 460 -2.13 -24.01 -0.62
CA ASN A 460 -2.43 -25.34 -1.13
C ASN A 460 -1.47 -25.67 -2.27
N PRO A 461 -1.03 -26.93 -2.43
CA PRO A 461 -0.33 -27.34 -3.65
C PRO A 461 -1.21 -27.15 -4.90
N HIS A 462 -0.61 -26.72 -6.01
CA HIS A 462 -1.30 -26.64 -7.29
C HIS A 462 -1.52 -28.04 -7.89
N PRO A 463 -2.65 -28.26 -8.60
CA PRO A 463 -2.79 -29.46 -9.42
C PRO A 463 -1.65 -29.47 -10.45
N LYS A 464 -0.81 -30.49 -10.40
CA LYS A 464 0.35 -30.67 -11.29
C LYS A 464 1.51 -29.70 -11.11
N GLY A 465 1.55 -28.98 -9.99
CA GLY A 465 2.67 -28.12 -9.63
C GLY A 465 3.50 -28.73 -8.52
N ASP A 466 4.78 -28.38 -8.49
CA ASP A 466 5.59 -28.58 -7.31
C ASP A 466 5.05 -27.75 -6.14
N HIS A 467 5.55 -28.03 -4.95
CA HIS A 467 5.17 -27.28 -3.77
C HIS A 467 6.25 -27.36 -2.70
N TRP A 468 6.41 -26.31 -1.91
CA TRP A 468 7.23 -26.41 -0.72
C TRP A 468 6.71 -25.50 0.39
N ILE A 469 6.95 -25.93 1.63
CA ILE A 469 6.66 -25.19 2.86
C ILE A 469 7.94 -25.14 3.68
N GLU A 470 8.28 -23.99 4.25
CA GLU A 470 9.39 -23.83 5.19
C GLU A 470 8.93 -23.26 6.53
N VAL A 471 9.65 -23.63 7.59
CA VAL A 471 9.49 -23.05 8.92
C VAL A 471 10.75 -23.29 9.76
N ALA A 472 11.18 -22.28 10.51
CA ALA A 472 12.09 -22.46 11.63
C ALA A 472 11.29 -22.44 12.94
N PHE A 473 11.57 -23.35 13.87
CA PHE A 473 10.87 -23.38 15.15
C PHE A 473 11.80 -23.78 16.30
N ARG A 474 11.41 -23.37 17.51
CA ARG A 474 12.07 -23.72 18.77
C ARG A 474 10.99 -24.16 19.76
N PRO A 475 10.85 -25.46 20.05
CA PRO A 475 9.82 -25.91 20.98
C PRO A 475 10.22 -25.54 22.40
N ASP A 476 9.33 -24.87 23.14
CA ASP A 476 9.51 -24.64 24.58
C ASP A 476 8.85 -25.77 25.38
N ASN A 477 7.85 -26.44 24.82
CA ASN A 477 7.20 -27.62 25.39
C ASN A 477 6.62 -28.51 24.27
N ILE A 478 6.58 -29.82 24.51
CA ILE A 478 6.06 -30.81 23.55
C ILE A 478 5.13 -31.77 24.26
N GLN A 479 3.90 -31.82 23.78
CA GLN A 479 2.84 -32.68 24.30
C GLN A 479 2.82 -34.03 23.59
N SER A 480 2.24 -35.04 24.23
CA SER A 480 1.94 -36.33 23.62
C SER A 480 0.43 -36.55 23.66
N PRO A 481 -0.21 -36.98 22.55
CA PRO A 481 0.37 -37.41 21.27
C PRO A 481 0.83 -36.25 20.36
N GLY A 482 1.66 -36.56 19.35
CA GLY A 482 2.32 -35.57 18.50
C GLY A 482 1.41 -34.61 17.72
N HIS A 483 0.16 -35.00 17.43
CA HIS A 483 -0.81 -34.10 16.80
C HIS A 483 -1.15 -32.88 17.65
N LEU A 484 -0.84 -32.88 18.95
CA LEU A 484 -1.03 -31.72 19.81
C LEU A 484 -0.04 -30.57 19.52
N ASN A 485 1.06 -30.82 18.79
CA ASN A 485 2.14 -29.85 18.56
C ASN A 485 2.21 -29.36 17.10
N SER A 486 1.10 -28.84 16.58
CA SER A 486 1.02 -28.36 15.20
C SER A 486 1.75 -27.03 15.01
N ILE A 487 2.88 -27.04 14.29
CA ILE A 487 3.74 -25.86 14.08
C ILE A 487 3.19 -25.02 12.93
N LEU A 488 2.90 -25.66 11.80
CA LEU A 488 2.40 -25.02 10.59
C LEU A 488 1.50 -26.02 9.88
N SER A 489 0.26 -25.65 9.59
CA SER A 489 -0.72 -26.57 9.03
C SER A 489 -1.70 -25.91 8.09
N GLN A 490 -2.25 -26.70 7.17
CA GLN A 490 -3.37 -26.35 6.31
C GLN A 490 -4.24 -27.60 6.14
N HIS A 491 -5.53 -27.49 6.44
CA HIS A 491 -6.47 -28.62 6.36
C HIS A 491 -7.77 -28.20 5.67
N GLY A 492 -8.53 -29.15 5.14
CA GLY A 492 -9.88 -28.88 4.62
C GLY A 492 -10.39 -30.05 3.79
N ASP A 493 -11.48 -29.81 3.05
CA ASP A 493 -12.05 -30.79 2.13
C ASP A 493 -11.14 -30.95 0.91
N GLY A 494 -10.11 -31.80 1.03
CA GLY A 494 -9.11 -32.06 -0.01
C GLY A 494 -7.71 -32.37 0.53
N THR A 495 -6.72 -31.83 -0.18
CA THR A 495 -5.28 -31.94 0.09
C THR A 495 -4.87 -30.83 1.05
N GLY A 496 -4.29 -31.26 2.17
CA GLY A 496 -3.72 -30.42 3.21
C GLY A 496 -2.39 -30.99 3.66
N TRP A 497 -1.71 -30.24 4.51
CA TRP A 497 -0.40 -30.58 5.02
C TRP A 497 -0.25 -30.08 6.46
N GLU A 498 0.57 -30.74 7.25
CA GLU A 498 0.88 -30.35 8.63
C GLU A 498 2.31 -30.72 8.96
N ILE A 499 3.07 -29.75 9.49
CA ILE A 499 4.37 -29.95 10.12
C ILE A 499 4.14 -29.90 11.64
N ARG A 500 4.53 -30.97 12.34
CA ARG A 500 4.31 -31.12 13.79
C ARG A 500 5.48 -31.79 14.50
N CYS A 501 5.53 -31.65 15.82
CA CYS A 501 6.44 -32.40 16.68
C CYS A 501 5.76 -33.64 17.27
N ALA A 502 6.40 -34.80 17.18
CA ALA A 502 5.87 -36.05 17.72
C ALA A 502 6.85 -36.73 18.69
N VAL A 503 6.32 -37.15 19.84
CA VAL A 503 7.04 -38.03 20.79
C VAL A 503 6.79 -39.48 20.38
N ARG A 504 7.84 -40.19 19.95
CA ARG A 504 7.76 -41.63 19.69
C ARG A 504 8.18 -42.42 20.93
N PRO A 505 7.32 -43.30 21.47
CA PRO A 505 7.71 -44.16 22.58
C PRO A 505 8.84 -45.09 22.14
N ARG A 506 9.82 -45.33 23.04
CA ARG A 506 10.87 -46.32 22.82
C ARG A 506 10.22 -47.68 22.58
N ALA A 507 10.56 -48.31 21.44
CA ALA A 507 10.09 -49.64 21.08
C ALA A 507 10.56 -50.65 22.14
N GLY A 508 9.72 -50.93 23.13
CA GLY A 508 10.07 -51.75 24.29
C GLY A 508 9.03 -51.75 25.42
N ILE A 509 8.16 -50.74 25.48
CA ILE A 509 7.03 -50.74 26.42
C ILE A 509 5.78 -51.20 25.66
N ASN A 510 5.46 -52.50 25.77
CA ASN A 510 4.20 -53.07 25.31
C ASN A 510 3.03 -52.43 26.08
N PHE A 511 2.57 -51.25 25.65
CA PHE A 511 1.22 -50.82 25.96
C PHE A 511 0.27 -51.70 25.15
N GLY A 512 -0.48 -52.53 25.85
CA GLY A 512 -1.27 -53.60 25.28
C GLY A 512 -2.18 -53.13 24.14
N LYS A 513 -2.13 -53.90 23.03
CA LYS A 513 -3.17 -54.08 22.01
C LYS A 513 -4.17 -52.93 21.89
N VAL A 514 -4.08 -52.12 20.84
CA VAL A 514 -5.19 -51.78 19.93
C VAL A 514 -4.63 -51.14 18.65
N PHE A 515 -5.09 -51.66 17.50
CA PHE A 515 -4.80 -51.31 16.09
C PHE A 515 -3.51 -51.84 15.42
N LEU A 516 -3.65 -53.03 14.83
CA LEU A 516 -2.84 -53.53 13.72
C LEU A 516 -3.13 -52.72 12.44
N MET A 517 -2.11 -52.08 11.86
CA MET A 517 -2.01 -51.88 10.41
C MET A 517 -0.68 -52.44 9.91
N HIS A 518 -0.75 -53.06 8.74
CA HIS A 518 0.16 -54.08 8.22
C HIS A 518 1.51 -53.54 7.68
N ASN A 519 2.53 -54.40 7.83
CA ASN A 519 3.67 -54.64 6.92
C ASN A 519 4.51 -53.45 6.43
N HIS A 520 5.41 -52.96 7.29
CA HIS A 520 6.77 -52.64 6.86
C HIS A 520 7.76 -53.29 7.82
N LYS A 521 8.82 -53.92 7.28
CA LYS A 521 9.99 -54.39 8.04
C LYS A 521 10.59 -53.18 8.76
N VAL A 522 10.24 -52.99 10.03
CA VAL A 522 10.86 -51.97 10.89
C VAL A 522 12.23 -52.52 11.30
N GLU A 523 13.29 -51.93 10.76
CA GLU A 523 14.64 -52.13 11.27
C GLU A 523 14.67 -51.72 12.74
N ARG A 524 14.78 -52.72 13.61
CA ARG A 524 14.74 -52.56 15.07
C ARG A 524 16.01 -51.86 15.55
N ARG A 525 16.00 -50.52 15.60
CA ARG A 525 16.88 -49.69 16.43
C ARG A 525 16.33 -48.28 16.65
N ASP A 526 15.00 -48.10 16.66
CA ASP A 526 14.40 -46.79 16.95
C ASP A 526 14.58 -46.45 18.44
N SER A 527 15.62 -45.66 18.72
CA SER A 527 15.77 -44.93 19.96
C SER A 527 14.63 -43.92 20.04
N GLY A 528 13.55 -44.28 20.73
CA GLY A 528 12.43 -43.36 20.98
C GLY A 528 12.92 -41.99 21.45
N GLY A 529 12.17 -40.96 21.09
CA GLY A 529 12.59 -39.56 21.17
C GLY A 529 11.56 -38.64 20.53
N ILE A 530 11.91 -37.37 20.44
CA ILE A 530 11.08 -36.34 19.83
C ILE A 530 11.57 -36.11 18.39
N HIS A 531 10.65 -36.06 17.43
CA HIS A 531 10.99 -35.90 16.02
C HIS A 531 10.02 -34.95 15.31
N VAL A 532 10.46 -34.43 14.16
CA VAL A 532 9.55 -33.74 13.23
C VAL A 532 8.77 -34.77 12.43
N GLU A 533 7.47 -34.55 12.35
CA GLU A 533 6.56 -35.32 11.51
C GLU A 533 5.87 -34.39 10.51
N ALA A 534 5.72 -34.89 9.29
CA ALA A 534 4.89 -34.28 8.28
C ALA A 534 3.70 -35.19 7.99
N LEU A 535 2.51 -34.60 7.95
CA LEU A 535 1.30 -35.20 7.43
C LEU A 535 0.97 -34.52 6.11
N TRP A 536 0.67 -35.30 5.08
CA TRP A 536 0.21 -34.79 3.80
C TRP A 536 -1.04 -35.56 3.35
N THR A 537 -2.18 -34.89 3.24
CA THR A 537 -3.43 -35.53 2.83
C THR A 537 -3.63 -35.44 1.32
N THR A 538 -4.11 -36.50 0.70
CA THR A 538 -4.47 -36.55 -0.73
C THR A 538 -5.85 -37.18 -0.90
N THR A 539 -6.41 -37.12 -2.09
CA THR A 539 -7.70 -37.76 -2.41
C THR A 539 -7.46 -39.06 -3.16
N SER A 540 -8.03 -40.16 -2.66
CA SER A 540 -7.97 -41.47 -3.33
C SER A 540 -8.72 -41.46 -4.68
N LYS A 541 -8.03 -41.87 -5.76
CA LYS A 541 -8.61 -42.06 -7.10
C LYS A 541 -9.87 -42.93 -7.12
N ASN A 542 -9.90 -43.95 -6.25
CA ASN A 542 -10.88 -45.03 -6.36
C ASN A 542 -12.21 -44.75 -5.64
N ASN A 543 -12.21 -43.87 -4.63
CA ASN A 543 -13.38 -43.68 -3.77
C ASN A 543 -13.53 -42.26 -3.20
N GLY A 544 -12.69 -41.31 -3.60
CA GLY A 544 -12.73 -39.94 -3.11
C GLY A 544 -12.40 -39.78 -1.62
N LYS A 545 -11.98 -40.85 -0.92
CA LYS A 545 -11.59 -40.76 0.49
C LYS A 545 -10.24 -40.11 0.64
N THR A 546 -10.09 -39.30 1.68
CA THR A 546 -8.80 -38.72 2.08
C THR A 546 -7.82 -39.81 2.47
N GLN A 547 -6.63 -39.80 1.89
CA GLN A 547 -5.48 -40.62 2.28
C GLN A 547 -4.50 -39.77 3.07
N HIS A 548 -3.89 -40.35 4.10
CA HIS A 548 -2.92 -39.68 4.96
C HIS A 548 -1.52 -40.22 4.65
N ASN A 549 -0.65 -39.36 4.14
CA ASN A 549 0.76 -39.68 3.92
C ASN A 549 1.54 -39.10 5.10
N GLU A 550 1.67 -39.89 6.17
CA GLU A 550 2.40 -39.51 7.38
C GLU A 550 3.83 -40.06 7.34
N PHE A 551 4.79 -39.23 7.72
CA PHE A 551 6.18 -39.64 7.80
C PHE A 551 6.99 -38.75 8.74
N THR A 552 8.02 -39.34 9.31
CA THR A 552 8.80 -38.77 10.40
C THR A 552 10.25 -38.72 9.97
N ASN A 553 10.92 -37.60 10.24
CA ASN A 553 12.37 -37.52 10.10
C ASN A 553 13.03 -37.96 11.41
N THR A 554 13.47 -39.22 11.45
CA THR A 554 14.15 -39.80 12.62
C THR A 554 15.67 -39.55 12.62
N LYS A 555 16.22 -38.94 11.56
CA LYS A 555 17.65 -38.64 11.46
C LYS A 555 18.08 -37.51 12.40
N VAL A 556 17.15 -36.61 12.73
CA VAL A 556 17.41 -35.47 13.62
C VAL A 556 16.47 -35.54 14.83
N PRO A 557 16.96 -35.95 16.01
CA PRO A 557 16.18 -35.86 17.24
C PRO A 557 15.99 -34.40 17.65
N LEU A 558 14.82 -34.09 18.21
CA LEU A 558 14.48 -32.78 18.72
C LEU A 558 14.76 -32.67 20.22
N GLU A 559 15.22 -31.49 20.62
CA GLU A 559 15.44 -31.06 22.01
C GLU A 559 14.64 -29.79 22.27
N ILE A 560 14.10 -29.68 23.49
CA ILE A 560 13.38 -28.48 23.92
C ILE A 560 14.38 -27.32 24.03
N GLY A 561 13.98 -26.14 23.58
CA GLY A 561 14.78 -24.92 23.61
C GLY A 561 15.78 -24.79 22.45
N THR A 562 15.83 -25.75 21.52
CA THR A 562 16.77 -25.74 20.37
C THR A 562 16.07 -25.33 19.08
N TRP A 563 16.72 -24.51 18.25
CA TRP A 563 16.19 -24.09 16.95
C TRP A 563 16.36 -25.19 15.89
N TYR A 564 15.30 -25.43 15.14
CA TYR A 564 15.27 -26.34 14.00
C TYR A 564 14.72 -25.64 12.77
N HIS A 565 15.27 -25.93 11.62
CA HIS A 565 14.74 -25.50 10.33
C HIS A 565 14.18 -26.70 9.58
N VAL A 566 12.96 -26.55 9.08
CA VAL A 566 12.22 -27.62 8.41
C VAL A 566 11.73 -27.14 7.06
N ILE A 567 11.93 -27.97 6.04
CA ILE A 567 11.33 -27.81 4.73
C ILE A 567 10.58 -29.08 4.37
N LEU A 568 9.36 -28.91 3.89
CA LEU A 568 8.54 -29.95 3.29
C LEU A 568 8.37 -29.65 1.81
N ALA A 569 9.03 -30.40 0.94
CA ALA A 569 9.07 -30.18 -0.50
C ALA A 569 8.42 -31.34 -1.26
N TYR A 570 7.45 -31.03 -2.11
CA TYR A 570 6.77 -31.95 -3.02
C TYR A 570 7.23 -31.69 -4.46
N CYS A 571 7.82 -32.72 -5.08
CA CYS A 571 8.07 -32.75 -6.51
C CYS A 571 6.92 -33.49 -7.20
N HIS A 572 6.18 -32.79 -8.04
CA HIS A 572 5.01 -33.33 -8.72
C HIS A 572 5.39 -34.36 -9.78
N GLU A 573 6.40 -34.07 -10.59
CA GLU A 573 6.84 -34.96 -11.67
C GLU A 573 7.22 -36.35 -11.14
N LEU A 574 7.94 -36.37 -10.01
CA LEU A 574 8.37 -37.60 -9.36
C LEU A 574 7.37 -38.14 -8.33
N GLY A 575 6.29 -37.41 -8.03
CA GLY A 575 5.32 -37.77 -6.99
C GLY A 575 5.96 -37.99 -5.62
N THR A 576 7.05 -37.29 -5.31
CA THR A 576 7.90 -37.53 -4.14
C THR A 576 7.83 -36.35 -3.17
N LEU A 577 7.67 -36.66 -1.88
CA LEU A 577 7.69 -35.70 -0.80
C LEU A 577 8.98 -35.86 0.01
N SER A 578 9.66 -34.74 0.26
CA SER A 578 10.95 -34.65 0.94
C SER A 578 10.79 -33.81 2.20
N LEU A 579 11.05 -34.39 3.37
CA LEU A 579 11.06 -33.71 4.66
C LEU A 579 12.50 -33.50 5.13
N TYR A 580 12.92 -32.25 5.12
CA TYR A 580 14.22 -31.80 5.59
C TYR A 580 14.11 -31.32 7.02
N VAL A 581 15.04 -31.72 7.88
CA VAL A 581 15.23 -31.16 9.21
C VAL A 581 16.70 -30.83 9.35
N ASN A 582 17.03 -29.55 9.55
CA ASN A 582 18.40 -29.04 9.57
C ASN A 582 19.23 -29.55 8.36
N GLY A 583 18.65 -29.49 7.16
CA GLY A 583 19.26 -29.97 5.92
C GLY A 583 19.28 -31.50 5.73
N GLN A 584 18.95 -32.30 6.76
CA GLN A 584 18.89 -33.75 6.65
C GLN A 584 17.55 -34.22 6.11
N VAL A 585 17.54 -34.96 5.01
CA VAL A 585 16.33 -35.33 4.26
C VAL A 585 15.82 -36.75 4.52
N VAL A 586 14.49 -36.91 4.53
CA VAL A 586 13.79 -38.20 4.35
C VAL A 586 12.77 -38.04 3.23
N ARG A 587 12.77 -38.98 2.26
CA ARG A 587 11.89 -38.95 1.09
C ARG A 587 10.86 -40.07 1.12
N ARG A 588 9.65 -39.82 0.62
CA ARG A 588 8.62 -40.84 0.40
C ARG A 588 7.80 -40.54 -0.85
N GLN A 589 7.37 -41.62 -1.52
CA GLN A 589 6.37 -41.53 -2.58
C GLN A 589 5.01 -41.18 -1.99
N VAL A 590 4.32 -40.22 -2.58
CA VAL A 590 2.95 -39.85 -2.20
C VAL A 590 1.96 -40.73 -2.95
N THR A 591 0.94 -41.24 -2.26
CA THR A 591 -0.20 -41.91 -2.90
C THR A 591 -1.41 -40.98 -2.97
N GLY A 592 -2.25 -41.15 -3.99
CA GLY A 592 -3.46 -40.35 -4.21
C GLY A 592 -3.25 -39.13 -5.12
N ASP A 593 -4.34 -38.41 -5.39
CA ASP A 593 -4.35 -37.20 -6.20
C ASP A 593 -4.44 -35.93 -5.35
N PHE A 594 -3.85 -34.86 -5.87
CA PHE A 594 -3.88 -33.54 -5.25
C PHE A 594 -5.17 -32.83 -5.66
N VAL A 595 -6.01 -32.53 -4.67
CA VAL A 595 -7.24 -31.78 -4.81
C VAL A 595 -7.16 -30.62 -3.83
N PRO A 596 -6.91 -29.38 -4.29
CA PRO A 596 -6.75 -28.23 -3.40
C PRO A 596 -7.94 -28.09 -2.44
N SER A 597 -7.66 -27.96 -1.14
CA SER A 597 -8.71 -27.74 -0.15
C SER A 597 -9.44 -26.41 -0.40
N LYS A 598 -10.77 -26.42 -0.27
CA LYS A 598 -11.62 -25.23 -0.46
C LYS A 598 -12.23 -24.77 0.87
N GLY A 599 -12.60 -23.49 0.92
CA GLY A 599 -13.35 -22.90 2.03
C GLY A 599 -12.47 -22.20 3.09
N PRO A 600 -13.09 -21.59 4.10
CA PRO A 600 -12.40 -20.78 5.11
C PRO A 600 -11.50 -21.62 6.02
N MET A 601 -11.79 -22.91 6.20
CA MET A 601 -10.93 -23.82 6.95
C MET A 601 -9.63 -24.18 6.20
N ALA A 602 -9.60 -23.98 4.88
CA ALA A 602 -8.46 -24.26 4.02
C ALA A 602 -7.37 -23.20 4.06
N GLN A 603 -7.43 -22.22 4.97
CA GLN A 603 -6.35 -21.25 5.14
C GLN A 603 -5.25 -21.82 6.05
N PRO A 604 -3.97 -21.69 5.65
CA PRO A 604 -2.87 -22.10 6.50
C PRO A 604 -2.87 -21.39 7.85
N ARG A 605 -2.44 -22.10 8.89
CA ARG A 605 -2.22 -21.56 10.23
C ARG A 605 -0.82 -21.89 10.74
N MET A 606 -0.23 -20.90 11.40
CA MET A 606 1.01 -21.03 12.15
C MET A 606 0.71 -21.12 13.66
N GLY A 607 1.39 -22.03 14.35
CA GLY A 607 1.27 -22.28 15.80
C GLY A 607 0.03 -23.05 16.23
N GLN A 608 -0.86 -23.43 15.31
CA GLN A 608 -2.12 -24.10 15.64
C GLN A 608 -2.71 -24.84 14.44
N ASN A 609 -3.45 -25.91 14.71
CA ASN A 609 -4.31 -26.56 13.73
C ASN A 609 -5.68 -25.84 13.61
N MET A 610 -6.11 -25.50 12.40
CA MET A 610 -7.39 -24.81 12.16
C MET A 610 -8.62 -25.66 12.56
N GLN A 611 -8.57 -26.97 12.35
CA GLN A 611 -9.72 -27.86 12.59
C GLN A 611 -9.83 -28.27 14.06
N TRP A 612 -8.70 -28.24 14.80
CA TRP A 612 -8.59 -28.69 16.18
C TRP A 612 -7.84 -27.64 17.00
N LEU A 613 -8.58 -26.70 17.56
CA LEU A 613 -8.02 -25.53 18.24
C LEU A 613 -7.20 -25.87 19.49
N GLU A 614 -7.35 -27.07 20.04
CA GLU A 614 -6.55 -27.63 21.12
C GLU A 614 -5.14 -28.05 20.70
N ARG A 615 -4.89 -28.27 19.39
CA ARG A 615 -3.59 -28.65 18.85
C ARG A 615 -2.73 -27.41 18.63
N ARG A 616 -2.12 -26.92 19.71
CA ARG A 616 -1.31 -25.69 19.73
C ARG A 616 0.16 -26.02 19.96
N PHE A 617 1.01 -25.48 19.11
CA PHE A 617 2.44 -25.49 19.34
C PHE A 617 2.80 -24.53 20.48
N GLN A 618 3.76 -24.93 21.31
CA GLN A 618 4.29 -24.12 22.40
C GLN A 618 5.78 -23.86 22.15
N GLY A 619 6.12 -22.62 21.79
CA GLY A 619 7.48 -22.26 21.42
C GLY A 619 7.56 -21.09 20.45
N TRP A 620 8.74 -20.90 19.87
CA TRP A 620 9.01 -19.86 18.89
C TRP A 620 8.91 -20.38 17.48
N VAL A 621 8.43 -19.54 16.56
CA VAL A 621 8.41 -19.81 15.12
C VAL A 621 8.98 -18.61 14.37
N ALA A 622 9.71 -18.86 13.30
CA ALA A 622 10.25 -17.89 12.37
C ALA A 622 10.24 -18.47 10.94
N PHE A 623 10.40 -17.61 9.94
CA PHE A 623 10.50 -17.97 8.53
C PHE A 623 9.33 -18.80 7.97
N ALA A 624 8.16 -18.85 8.63
CA ALA A 624 7.05 -19.67 8.17
C ALA A 624 6.51 -19.20 6.81
N GLY A 625 6.62 -20.04 5.78
CA GLY A 625 6.28 -19.65 4.41
C GLY A 625 6.11 -20.85 3.48
N GLY A 626 5.89 -20.57 2.20
CA GLY A 626 5.77 -21.61 1.19
C GLY A 626 5.65 -21.05 -0.23
N GLY A 627 5.78 -21.94 -1.20
CA GLY A 627 5.76 -21.61 -2.63
C GLY A 627 5.33 -22.77 -3.52
N TYR A 628 5.21 -22.48 -4.82
CA TYR A 628 4.67 -23.38 -5.84
C TYR A 628 5.71 -23.86 -6.86
N GLU A 629 6.94 -23.35 -6.75
CA GLU A 629 8.05 -23.70 -7.60
C GLU A 629 9.20 -24.10 -6.69
N LEU A 630 9.79 -25.27 -6.95
CA LEU A 630 11.02 -25.63 -6.28
C LEU A 630 12.15 -24.68 -6.74
N PRO A 631 13.06 -24.33 -5.83
CA PRO A 631 14.15 -23.40 -6.12
C PRO A 631 15.17 -23.97 -7.12
N VAL A 632 15.13 -25.28 -7.32
CA VAL A 632 15.90 -26.02 -8.32
C VAL A 632 14.95 -26.93 -9.11
N ASN A 633 15.43 -27.46 -10.24
CA ASN A 633 14.67 -28.44 -11.02
C ASN A 633 14.28 -29.64 -10.12
N GLY A 634 12.98 -29.93 -10.02
CA GLY A 634 12.45 -30.98 -9.14
C GLY A 634 13.01 -32.39 -9.41
N ASN A 635 13.58 -32.62 -10.59
CA ASN A 635 14.21 -33.89 -10.96
C ASN A 635 15.66 -34.05 -10.46
N ASP A 636 16.28 -32.98 -9.97
CA ASP A 636 17.65 -32.97 -9.46
C ASP A 636 17.64 -32.89 -7.93
N PHE A 637 17.55 -34.07 -7.28
CA PHE A 637 17.51 -34.15 -5.82
C PHE A 637 18.81 -33.73 -5.15
N ASP A 638 19.95 -33.91 -5.80
CA ASP A 638 21.25 -33.52 -5.24
C ASP A 638 21.36 -32.00 -5.19
N ALA A 639 20.96 -31.31 -6.28
CA ALA A 639 20.86 -29.85 -6.29
C ALA A 639 19.87 -29.33 -5.24
N LEU A 640 18.74 -30.03 -5.02
CA LEU A 640 17.75 -29.65 -4.01
C LEU A 640 18.30 -29.85 -2.58
N ASP A 641 18.99 -30.97 -2.35
CA ASP A 641 19.63 -31.27 -1.07
C ASP A 641 20.67 -30.21 -0.70
N ASP A 642 21.55 -29.86 -1.64
CA ASP A 642 22.57 -28.83 -1.48
C ASP A 642 21.94 -27.45 -1.22
N TYR A 643 20.90 -27.10 -1.99
CA TYR A 643 20.15 -25.86 -1.78
C TYR A 643 19.58 -25.80 -0.37
N VAL A 644 18.88 -26.85 0.09
CA VAL A 644 18.22 -26.85 1.40
C VAL A 644 19.24 -26.83 2.55
N GLN A 645 20.41 -27.46 2.39
CA GLN A 645 21.50 -27.37 3.37
C GLN A 645 22.02 -25.94 3.53
N LYS A 646 22.27 -25.25 2.41
CA LYS A 646 22.73 -23.85 2.41
C LYS A 646 21.68 -22.92 3.01
N LEU A 647 20.43 -23.06 2.57
CA LEU A 647 19.29 -22.30 3.11
C LEU A 647 19.15 -22.51 4.62
N THR A 648 19.23 -23.76 5.09
CA THR A 648 19.19 -24.09 6.52
C THR A 648 20.26 -23.33 7.31
N LYS A 649 21.52 -23.37 6.85
CA LYS A 649 22.62 -22.67 7.51
C LYS A 649 22.35 -21.16 7.59
N ALA A 650 21.86 -20.57 6.51
CA ALA A 650 21.53 -19.14 6.43
C ALA A 650 20.33 -18.74 7.30
N ARG A 651 19.32 -19.60 7.45
CA ARG A 651 18.17 -19.35 8.34
C ARG A 651 18.57 -19.45 9.80
N LEU A 652 19.26 -20.53 10.18
CA LEU A 652 19.64 -20.76 11.57
C LEU A 652 20.63 -19.71 12.09
N SER A 653 21.49 -19.15 11.25
CA SER A 653 22.43 -18.08 11.65
C SER A 653 21.75 -16.74 11.98
N LYS A 654 20.54 -16.50 11.47
CA LYS A 654 19.75 -15.28 11.71
C LYS A 654 18.85 -15.36 12.94
N LEU A 655 18.70 -16.54 13.53
CA LEU A 655 17.81 -16.74 14.68
C LEU A 655 18.49 -16.23 15.97
N PRO A 656 17.71 -15.72 16.94
CA PRO A 656 18.25 -15.30 18.22
C PRO A 656 19.05 -16.43 18.86
N LYS A 657 20.30 -16.11 19.24
CA LYS A 657 21.14 -17.02 20.04
C LYS A 657 20.39 -17.33 21.33
N GLN A 658 20.43 -18.59 21.77
CA GLN A 658 19.79 -19.00 23.02
C GLN A 658 20.20 -18.05 24.15
N PRO A 659 19.26 -17.43 24.89
CA PRO A 659 19.62 -16.96 26.22
C PRO A 659 20.11 -18.19 26.97
N ALA A 660 21.27 -18.10 27.64
CA ALA A 660 21.76 -19.17 28.48
C ALA A 660 20.63 -19.52 29.44
N LEU A 661 20.02 -20.69 29.27
CA LEU A 661 19.05 -21.20 30.23
C LEU A 661 19.82 -21.30 31.53
N HIS A 662 19.53 -20.39 32.47
CA HIS A 662 19.90 -20.59 33.85
C HIS A 662 19.19 -21.88 34.25
N HIS A 663 19.91 -23.00 34.19
CA HIS A 663 19.48 -24.20 34.86
C HIS A 663 19.18 -23.75 36.29
N PRO A 664 17.94 -23.88 36.79
CA PRO A 664 17.70 -23.70 38.21
C PRO A 664 18.72 -24.61 38.87
N LYS A 665 19.63 -24.02 39.66
CA LYS A 665 20.52 -24.81 40.52
C LYS A 665 19.58 -25.78 41.22
N ALA A 666 19.79 -27.07 41.02
CA ALA A 666 19.13 -28.07 41.83
C ALA A 666 19.37 -27.62 43.27
N GLU A 667 18.30 -27.21 43.95
CA GLU A 667 18.38 -26.97 45.38
C GLU A 667 18.79 -28.32 45.95
N ASP A 668 20.04 -28.38 46.44
CA ASP A 668 20.52 -29.52 47.18
C ASP A 668 19.53 -29.75 48.32
N GLU A 669 18.85 -30.90 48.28
CA GLU A 669 18.02 -31.39 49.38
C GLU A 669 18.97 -31.60 50.59
N GLU A 670 19.18 -30.55 51.39
CA GLU A 670 19.83 -30.67 52.68
C GLU A 670 18.86 -31.37 53.65
N ASP A 671 19.22 -32.63 53.93
CA ASP A 671 18.75 -33.45 55.05
C ASP A 671 18.62 -32.63 56.35
N THR A 672 17.38 -32.40 56.78
CA THR A 672 17.09 -31.87 58.10
C THR A 672 17.12 -32.99 59.13
N SER A 673 18.32 -33.29 59.65
CA SER A 673 18.54 -34.16 60.81
C SER A 673 19.14 -33.37 61.98
N SER A 674 18.28 -33.02 62.93
CA SER A 674 18.48 -32.65 64.35
C SER A 674 19.91 -32.49 64.91
N GLY A 675 20.17 -31.34 65.55
CA GLY A 675 21.30 -31.16 66.46
C GLY A 675 21.24 -29.86 67.26
N VAL A 676 20.92 -29.98 68.54
CA VAL A 676 20.87 -28.96 69.60
C VAL A 676 22.26 -28.39 69.91
N GLY A 677 22.38 -27.07 70.18
CA GLY A 677 23.50 -26.55 70.97
C GLY A 677 23.91 -25.08 70.73
N ASP A 678 23.43 -24.20 71.62
CA ASP A 678 24.05 -23.01 72.23
C ASP A 678 24.94 -22.02 71.42
N SER A 679 24.45 -20.77 71.44
CA SER A 679 25.12 -19.51 71.84
C SER A 679 26.59 -19.29 71.49
N ILE A 680 26.89 -18.19 70.76
CA ILE A 680 27.73 -17.06 71.21
C ILE A 680 27.85 -16.00 70.08
N SER A 681 27.81 -14.74 70.52
CA SER A 681 27.94 -13.45 69.83
C SER A 681 29.30 -13.14 69.18
N CYS A 682 29.32 -12.30 68.13
CA CYS A 682 30.18 -11.11 67.90
C CYS A 682 30.09 -10.72 66.41
N MET A 683 29.57 -9.54 66.06
CA MET A 683 30.28 -8.25 65.88
C MET A 683 31.19 -8.15 64.65
N GLU A 684 30.87 -7.13 63.84
CA GLU A 684 31.75 -6.28 63.01
C GLU A 684 32.54 -6.91 61.85
N SER A 685 32.26 -6.44 60.62
CA SER A 685 33.03 -5.32 60.07
C SER A 685 32.52 -4.88 58.69
N MET A 686 32.37 -3.57 58.58
CA MET A 686 32.24 -2.83 57.33
C MET A 686 33.57 -2.85 56.56
N SER A 687 33.51 -2.87 55.23
CA SER A 687 34.50 -2.14 54.43
C SER A 687 33.86 -1.61 53.15
N MET A 688 33.63 -0.30 53.16
CA MET A 688 33.54 0.49 51.93
C MET A 688 34.94 0.69 51.35
N SER A 689 35.04 0.67 50.02
CA SER A 689 36.01 1.50 49.32
C SER A 689 35.55 1.78 47.90
N SER A 690 35.14 3.03 47.73
CA SER A 690 35.00 3.80 46.50
C SER A 690 36.31 3.95 45.72
N ALA A 691 36.18 4.17 44.41
CA ALA A 691 36.73 5.31 43.64
C ALA A 691 37.64 4.98 42.43
N SER A 692 37.28 5.65 41.31
CA SER A 692 38.12 6.22 40.24
C SER A 692 38.78 5.27 39.24
N ALA A 693 38.39 5.24 37.96
CA ALA A 693 38.62 6.25 36.91
C ALA A 693 40.11 6.49 36.61
N LEU A 694 40.61 5.93 35.51
CA LEU A 694 41.69 6.47 34.66
C LEU A 694 41.59 5.80 33.28
N GLY A 695 41.52 6.63 32.25
CA GLY A 695 41.59 6.23 30.84
C GLY A 695 43.04 6.00 30.39
N PHE A 696 43.18 5.28 29.29
CA PHE A 696 44.39 5.25 28.47
C PHE A 696 43.97 5.08 27.00
N GLU A 697 44.32 6.07 26.20
CA GLU A 697 44.49 5.97 24.75
C GLU A 697 45.80 5.22 24.49
N ASP A 698 45.86 4.38 23.46
CA ASP A 698 47.13 4.00 22.84
C ASP A 698 46.94 3.90 21.32
N GLU A 699 47.71 4.74 20.64
CA GLU A 699 47.94 4.80 19.21
C GLU A 699 48.89 3.67 18.80
N HIS A 700 48.66 3.05 17.64
CA HIS A 700 49.74 2.35 16.94
C HIS A 700 49.70 2.66 15.44
N GLU A 701 50.59 3.56 15.05
CA GLU A 701 51.14 3.69 13.71
C GLU A 701 52.01 2.47 13.38
N HIS A 702 51.87 1.92 12.18
CA HIS A 702 52.96 1.21 11.52
C HIS A 702 52.99 1.59 10.04
N ASP A 703 53.96 2.45 9.75
CA ASP A 703 54.50 2.76 8.43
C ASP A 703 55.60 1.73 8.14
N ASP A 704 55.58 1.09 6.98
CA ASP A 704 56.79 0.53 6.36
C ASP A 704 56.58 0.37 4.85
N SER A 705 57.51 0.98 4.12
CA SER A 705 57.50 1.25 2.70
C SER A 705 58.37 0.29 1.89
N ALA A 706 58.00 0.15 0.61
CA ALA A 706 58.83 -0.05 -0.60
C ALA A 706 59.37 -1.46 -0.95
N SER A 707 58.99 -1.93 -2.15
CA SER A 707 59.92 -2.02 -3.31
C SER A 707 59.24 -2.57 -4.58
N ASP A 708 59.34 -1.82 -5.67
CA ASP A 708 59.58 -2.16 -7.09
C ASP A 708 59.32 -3.58 -7.63
N HIS A 709 58.55 -3.71 -8.73
CA HIS A 709 59.10 -3.89 -10.09
C HIS A 709 58.03 -4.19 -11.17
N ASP A 710 58.20 -3.50 -12.30
CA ASP A 710 58.01 -3.90 -13.71
C ASP A 710 56.70 -4.54 -14.19
N GLY A 711 56.02 -3.80 -15.07
CA GLY A 711 55.09 -4.36 -16.05
C GLY A 711 55.79 -4.99 -17.26
N PRO A 712 55.01 -5.48 -18.23
CA PRO A 712 55.36 -5.18 -19.62
C PRO A 712 54.17 -4.79 -20.50
N GLU A 713 54.46 -3.88 -21.42
CA GLU A 713 53.69 -3.55 -22.62
C GLU A 713 53.88 -4.63 -23.72
N VAL A 714 52.77 -4.87 -24.44
CA VAL A 714 52.62 -5.09 -25.90
C VAL A 714 53.35 -6.27 -26.57
N VAL A 715 52.56 -7.24 -27.05
CA VAL A 715 52.35 -7.57 -28.48
C VAL A 715 50.87 -7.83 -28.72
#